data_AF-A0A8J4ESQ5-F1
#
_entry.id   AF-A0A8J4ESQ5-F1
#
_cell.length_a   1.000
_cell.length_b   1.000
_cell.length_c   1.000
_cell.angle_alpha   90.00
_cell.angle_beta   90.00
_cell.angle_gamma   90.00
#
_symmetry.space_group_name_H-M   'P 1'
#
loop_
_entity.id
_entity.type
_entity.pdbx_description
1 polymer ?
#
loop_
_entity_poly.entity_id
_entity_poly.type
_entity_poly.pdbx_seq_one_letter_code
_entity_poly.pdbx_strand_id
1 'polypeptide(L)'
;MSGAVPSWSRASQAAGGWRNSSHLRDGFGPDGINVDLSGGWYDDGAHLKSSLVMGTSASVLAYSVLTWGDAYRSVGQWDIAVRNLDWVASYFLKCHYKVNATAPSNNAFVGQVGEWETENQRYWGRPEQQPEGTAYLSLGYRPVQVITAGGKGADAVAQAVATMASVSLLLKRPGAYSNTTKAGILLSRAKQLFEFAKTLKNPWYPTLGTFVFRSNNFLDDMAWAAAWLCRADVDGGAVAASASTNCSTALKYWDMVQNETLWTFSYANFTAPTAMLLRDVGVGTPGYIASYEMALDTLLDLWMQAPTCGSFPICNTVGGLATYQEVDVRGSIHTTHMALLALAMTRNGSSMASSLLNTTARISRVCWARKQIMYYLGSNRLSQSFVVGFKPSPTHNVTQRPLHRSSSCNRNYSVLCDWNDQAYVLPNPSILYGALVSGPNRGDAYADARPSAARNSVSVSQNAGFTGALAGLVDIERMLLKAGCSWTTFCGLTCSPFPPAPPSPPPPSPPPPSPPPPSPPPPSPAPPSPPKPSPPPPSPPPPSPPPSPAPPSPLKPSPSKPSPPPPSPKLPSPSPPSPSPPSPSLQPKPSPPSPPQPTAVCKTDDMQCRQCDTAAKFTSRDTCKYCYTQSVSRGQNYWYCFNCADRNSNATMQALCQTECVLSTAAGANVNACGTCSDSSMVGNKIDMARACYNCSRLVSNAWNCHHCLDLTKSLGSSSSSSSSSSSNADADAAGRACMTCVTKADVWGCHYCIDVTKGLSDASDARDACTRCVMSGKMTSWQCGDCASRANPVDRANCFKSRGGVRRILMDNGAH
;
A
#
# COMPACT_ATOMS: atom_id res chain seq x y z
N MET A 1 -19.32 7.32 9.01
CA MET A 1 -20.35 6.67 8.18
C MET A 1 -20.80 7.65 7.10
N SER A 2 -20.90 7.21 5.85
CA SER A 2 -21.46 7.96 4.72
C SER A 2 -22.86 7.42 4.39
N GLY A 3 -23.65 8.10 3.56
CA GLY A 3 -24.99 7.68 3.15
C GLY A 3 -26.07 8.05 4.16
N ALA A 4 -27.20 7.33 4.11
CA ALA A 4 -28.29 7.48 5.06
C ALA A 4 -27.85 6.92 6.43
N VAL A 5 -27.28 7.80 7.27
CA VAL A 5 -26.72 7.41 8.57
C VAL A 5 -27.79 6.68 9.39
N PRO A 6 -27.50 5.48 9.92
CA PRO A 6 -28.50 4.71 10.63
C PRO A 6 -29.04 5.41 11.87
N SER A 7 -30.32 5.15 12.18
CA SER A 7 -30.96 5.69 13.38
C SER A 7 -30.23 5.33 14.67
N TRP A 8 -29.48 4.23 14.71
CA TRP A 8 -28.67 3.80 15.86
C TRP A 8 -27.32 4.52 15.99
N SER A 9 -26.98 5.43 15.07
CA SER A 9 -25.76 6.24 15.14
C SER A 9 -25.80 7.18 16.33
N ARG A 10 -24.92 6.93 17.32
CA ARG A 10 -24.79 7.78 18.52
C ARG A 10 -24.41 9.23 18.19
N ALA A 11 -23.67 9.46 17.11
CA ALA A 11 -23.30 10.81 16.69
C ALA A 11 -24.49 11.59 16.10
N SER A 12 -25.47 10.87 15.54
CA SER A 12 -26.74 11.45 15.08
C SER A 12 -27.73 11.63 16.23
N GLN A 13 -27.77 10.67 17.17
CA GLN A 13 -28.67 10.71 18.33
C GLN A 13 -28.25 11.68 19.45
N ALA A 14 -27.00 12.14 19.49
CA ALA A 14 -26.52 13.03 20.55
C ALA A 14 -27.39 14.31 20.63
N ALA A 15 -27.53 14.90 21.82
CA ALA A 15 -28.24 16.17 21.97
C ALA A 15 -27.59 17.25 21.08
N GLY A 16 -28.34 17.74 20.09
CA GLY A 16 -27.81 18.59 19.02
C GLY A 16 -26.88 17.83 18.05
N GLY A 17 -27.26 16.58 17.69
CA GLY A 17 -26.48 15.62 16.91
C GLY A 17 -25.75 16.24 15.72
N TRP A 18 -24.49 15.85 15.54
CA TRP A 18 -23.55 16.51 14.63
C TRP A 18 -23.23 15.68 13.38
N ARG A 19 -23.95 14.56 13.18
CA ARG A 19 -23.90 13.71 11.99
C ARG A 19 -25.31 13.41 11.49
N ASN A 20 -25.54 13.54 10.19
CA ASN A 20 -26.79 13.18 9.51
C ASN A 20 -26.50 12.51 8.15
N SER A 21 -27.53 12.24 7.36
CA SER A 21 -27.40 11.70 6.01
C SER A 21 -26.50 12.57 5.13
N SER A 22 -25.55 11.95 4.43
CA SER A 22 -24.60 12.62 3.55
C SER A 22 -24.32 11.79 2.30
N HIS A 23 -23.95 12.43 1.19
CA HIS A 23 -23.57 11.78 -0.07
C HIS A 23 -24.54 10.66 -0.52
N LEU A 24 -25.85 10.93 -0.40
CA LEU A 24 -26.90 9.99 -0.80
C LEU A 24 -26.89 9.70 -2.31
N ARG A 25 -26.20 10.53 -3.09
CA ARG A 25 -26.06 10.40 -4.54
C ARG A 25 -24.75 9.74 -4.98
N ASP A 26 -23.91 9.27 -4.06
CA ASP A 26 -22.74 8.47 -4.39
C ASP A 26 -23.15 7.34 -5.36
N GLY A 27 -22.54 7.31 -6.55
CA GLY A 27 -22.85 6.33 -7.59
C GLY A 27 -23.74 6.79 -8.74
N PHE A 28 -24.39 7.96 -8.61
CA PHE A 28 -25.23 8.56 -9.65
C PHE A 28 -24.58 9.78 -10.29
N GLY A 29 -25.00 10.14 -11.51
CA GLY A 29 -24.48 11.30 -12.25
C GLY A 29 -23.52 10.92 -13.39
N PRO A 30 -22.93 11.92 -14.09
CA PRO A 30 -22.09 11.73 -15.29
C PRO A 30 -20.87 10.83 -15.08
N ASP A 31 -20.22 10.94 -13.91
CA ASP A 31 -19.07 10.10 -13.50
C ASP A 31 -19.48 8.99 -12.51
N GLY A 32 -20.79 8.73 -12.43
CA GLY A 32 -21.37 7.62 -11.68
C GLY A 32 -21.57 6.40 -12.56
N ILE A 33 -21.81 5.25 -11.92
CA ILE A 33 -22.11 3.99 -12.60
C ILE A 33 -23.60 3.64 -12.58
N ASN A 34 -24.44 4.60 -12.17
CA ASN A 34 -25.88 4.48 -11.99
C ASN A 34 -26.28 3.34 -11.03
N VAL A 35 -25.54 3.22 -9.92
CA VAL A 35 -25.79 2.26 -8.83
C VAL A 35 -25.77 3.04 -7.53
N ASP A 36 -26.65 2.70 -6.58
CA ASP A 36 -26.56 3.27 -5.24
C ASP A 36 -25.27 2.82 -4.57
N LEU A 37 -24.36 3.77 -4.34
CA LEU A 37 -23.13 3.58 -3.59
C LEU A 37 -23.13 4.41 -2.30
N SER A 38 -24.29 4.88 -1.82
CA SER A 38 -24.42 5.46 -0.49
C SER A 38 -24.12 4.40 0.59
N GLY A 39 -23.54 4.82 1.71
CA GLY A 39 -23.12 3.92 2.80
C GLY A 39 -21.61 3.83 2.95
N GLY A 40 -21.16 2.89 3.78
CA GLY A 40 -19.75 2.68 4.10
C GLY A 40 -19.19 3.70 5.10
N TRP A 41 -17.89 3.68 5.29
CA TRP A 41 -17.17 4.65 6.13
C TRP A 41 -16.40 5.65 5.28
N TYR A 42 -16.21 6.85 5.82
CA TYR A 42 -15.15 7.71 5.31
C TYR A 42 -13.82 7.21 5.87
N ASP A 43 -12.75 7.36 5.09
CA ASP A 43 -11.44 6.78 5.44
C ASP A 43 -10.80 7.48 6.65
N ASP A 44 -10.87 8.81 6.70
CA ASP A 44 -10.17 9.65 7.66
C ASP A 44 -10.99 10.88 8.10
N GLY A 45 -10.33 12.02 8.30
CA GLY A 45 -10.96 13.30 8.62
C GLY A 45 -11.69 13.99 7.46
N ALA A 46 -11.60 13.45 6.24
CA ALA A 46 -12.30 13.91 5.05
C ALA A 46 -13.40 12.92 4.62
N HIS A 47 -13.83 12.96 3.36
CA HIS A 47 -14.99 12.18 2.89
C HIS A 47 -14.69 11.18 1.76
N LEU A 48 -13.40 10.86 1.54
CA LEU A 48 -13.01 9.80 0.63
C LEU A 48 -13.50 8.44 1.15
N LYS A 49 -13.91 7.57 0.22
CA LYS A 49 -14.26 6.17 0.50
C LYS A 49 -13.35 5.25 -0.32
N SER A 50 -12.28 4.78 0.29
CA SER A 50 -11.35 3.82 -0.28
C SER A 50 -11.69 2.40 0.15
N SER A 51 -11.97 1.51 -0.82
CA SER A 51 -12.29 0.12 -0.52
C SER A 51 -11.12 -0.62 0.15
N LEU A 52 -9.87 -0.26 -0.17
CA LEU A 52 -8.68 -0.86 0.44
C LEU A 52 -8.61 -0.59 1.95
N VAL A 53 -8.68 0.67 2.35
CA VAL A 53 -8.54 1.11 3.75
C VAL A 53 -9.76 0.70 4.57
N MET A 54 -10.95 0.86 4.00
CA MET A 54 -12.19 0.43 4.64
C MET A 54 -12.21 -1.09 4.87
N GLY A 55 -11.77 -1.87 3.88
CA GLY A 55 -11.72 -3.34 3.96
C GLY A 55 -10.64 -3.85 4.91
N THR A 56 -9.46 -3.22 4.90
CA THR A 56 -8.40 -3.46 5.89
C THR A 56 -8.96 -3.26 7.29
N SER A 57 -9.55 -2.10 7.55
CA SER A 57 -10.03 -1.74 8.89
C SER A 57 -11.13 -2.68 9.37
N ALA A 58 -12.10 -2.99 8.50
CA ALA A 58 -13.22 -3.83 8.84
C ALA A 58 -12.80 -5.29 9.05
N SER A 59 -11.94 -5.86 8.21
CA SER A 59 -11.49 -7.25 8.37
C SER A 59 -10.60 -7.46 9.59
N VAL A 60 -9.72 -6.50 9.92
CA VAL A 60 -8.90 -6.53 11.15
C VAL A 60 -9.76 -6.38 12.40
N LEU A 61 -10.74 -5.47 12.39
CA LEU A 61 -11.69 -5.34 13.50
C LEU A 61 -12.55 -6.61 13.64
N ALA A 62 -13.00 -7.22 12.53
CA ALA A 62 -13.74 -8.47 12.54
C ALA A 62 -12.91 -9.63 13.11
N TYR A 63 -11.61 -9.71 12.80
CA TYR A 63 -10.67 -10.61 13.46
C TYR A 63 -10.74 -10.45 14.97
N SER A 64 -10.54 -9.23 15.48
CA SER A 64 -10.60 -8.95 16.92
C SER A 64 -11.93 -9.39 17.56
N VAL A 65 -13.07 -9.06 16.95
CA VAL A 65 -14.39 -9.37 17.51
C VAL A 65 -14.62 -10.88 17.57
N LEU A 66 -14.22 -11.63 16.54
CA LEU A 66 -14.30 -13.09 16.54
C LEU A 66 -13.33 -13.73 17.54
N THR A 67 -12.14 -13.13 17.69
CA THR A 67 -11.05 -13.62 18.54
C THR A 67 -11.34 -13.42 20.03
N TRP A 68 -11.88 -12.26 20.42
CA TRP A 68 -12.17 -11.89 21.81
C TRP A 68 -13.66 -11.61 22.05
N GLY A 69 -14.53 -12.42 21.46
CA GLY A 69 -15.99 -12.22 21.55
C GLY A 69 -16.51 -12.09 22.98
N ASP A 70 -15.95 -12.86 23.91
CA ASP A 70 -16.27 -12.78 25.33
C ASP A 70 -15.90 -11.42 25.95
N ALA A 71 -14.74 -10.86 25.60
CA ALA A 71 -14.31 -9.54 26.07
C ALA A 71 -15.27 -8.45 25.59
N TYR A 72 -15.61 -8.45 24.28
CA TYR A 72 -16.61 -7.53 23.72
C TYR A 72 -17.97 -7.67 24.41
N ARG A 73 -18.39 -8.89 24.75
CA ARG A 73 -19.65 -9.13 25.47
C ARG A 73 -19.62 -8.60 26.90
N SER A 74 -18.53 -8.80 27.65
CA SER A 74 -18.45 -8.29 29.03
C SER A 74 -18.54 -6.77 29.13
N VAL A 75 -18.11 -6.05 28.10
CA VAL A 75 -18.18 -4.58 28.06
C VAL A 75 -19.34 -4.04 27.23
N GLY A 76 -20.29 -4.92 26.84
CA GLY A 76 -21.48 -4.55 26.07
C GLY A 76 -21.20 -4.00 24.66
N GLN A 77 -20.03 -4.27 24.08
CA GLN A 77 -19.63 -3.75 22.76
C GLN A 77 -19.83 -4.75 21.62
N TRP A 78 -20.21 -6.01 21.89
CA TRP A 78 -20.41 -7.04 20.86
C TRP A 78 -21.38 -6.59 19.75
N ASP A 79 -22.62 -6.25 20.11
CA ASP A 79 -23.66 -5.88 19.13
C ASP A 79 -23.33 -4.57 18.40
N ILE A 80 -22.63 -3.65 19.08
CA ILE A 80 -22.13 -2.41 18.49
C ILE A 80 -21.08 -2.70 17.43
N ALA A 81 -20.15 -3.63 17.69
CA ALA A 81 -19.14 -4.02 16.72
C ALA A 81 -19.76 -4.74 15.52
N VAL A 82 -20.67 -5.70 15.76
CA VAL A 82 -21.33 -6.47 14.68
C VAL A 82 -22.11 -5.54 13.74
N ARG A 83 -22.94 -4.63 14.25
CA ARG A 83 -23.72 -3.73 13.39
C ARG A 83 -22.85 -2.72 12.61
N ASN A 84 -21.73 -2.28 13.20
CA ASN A 84 -20.78 -1.39 12.53
C ASN A 84 -20.07 -2.10 11.38
N LEU A 85 -19.69 -3.37 11.58
CA LEU A 85 -19.05 -4.17 10.55
C LEU A 85 -20.03 -4.60 9.44
N ASP A 86 -21.28 -4.89 9.80
CA ASP A 86 -22.35 -5.16 8.84
C ASP A 86 -22.63 -3.95 7.93
N TRP A 87 -22.51 -2.72 8.45
CA TRP A 87 -22.61 -1.50 7.65
C TRP A 87 -21.59 -1.46 6.50
N VAL A 88 -20.35 -1.86 6.76
CA VAL A 88 -19.27 -1.91 5.75
C VAL A 88 -19.48 -3.07 4.78
N ALA A 89 -19.79 -4.26 5.29
CA ALA A 89 -20.03 -5.43 4.44
C ALA A 89 -21.22 -5.20 3.48
N SER A 90 -22.26 -4.51 3.94
CA SER A 90 -23.41 -4.10 3.12
C SER A 90 -23.02 -3.11 2.03
N TYR A 91 -22.11 -2.18 2.32
CA TYR A 91 -21.56 -1.28 1.32
C TYR A 91 -20.76 -2.06 0.25
N PHE A 92 -19.93 -3.02 0.65
CA PHE A 92 -19.21 -3.84 -0.33
C PHE A 92 -20.11 -4.72 -1.20
N LEU A 93 -21.30 -5.12 -0.72
CA LEU A 93 -22.30 -5.79 -1.58
C LEU A 93 -22.75 -4.86 -2.72
N LYS A 94 -22.92 -3.56 -2.43
CA LYS A 94 -23.21 -2.55 -3.45
C LYS A 94 -22.01 -2.31 -4.38
N CYS A 95 -20.79 -2.30 -3.84
CA CYS A 95 -19.56 -2.12 -4.63
C CYS A 95 -19.31 -3.25 -5.63
N HIS A 96 -19.67 -4.50 -5.34
CA HIS A 96 -19.66 -5.59 -6.31
C HIS A 96 -20.93 -5.55 -7.17
N TYR A 97 -21.09 -4.47 -7.92
CA TYR A 97 -22.31 -4.14 -8.65
C TYR A 97 -22.49 -4.98 -9.92
N LYS A 98 -21.39 -5.41 -10.57
CA LYS A 98 -21.43 -6.27 -11.74
C LYS A 98 -20.92 -7.67 -11.38
N VAL A 99 -21.84 -8.63 -11.37
CA VAL A 99 -21.61 -10.00 -10.91
C VAL A 99 -21.89 -10.98 -12.04
N ASN A 100 -20.93 -11.84 -12.32
CA ASN A 100 -21.02 -12.97 -13.23
C ASN A 100 -20.28 -14.15 -12.61
N ALA A 101 -21.03 -15.18 -12.24
CA ALA A 101 -20.49 -16.35 -11.56
C ALA A 101 -19.71 -17.29 -12.48
N THR A 102 -20.05 -17.34 -13.78
CA THR A 102 -19.44 -18.27 -14.75
C THR A 102 -18.29 -17.65 -15.51
N ALA A 103 -18.20 -16.32 -15.56
CA ALA A 103 -17.11 -15.57 -16.16
C ALA A 103 -16.66 -14.45 -15.20
N PRO A 104 -15.85 -14.74 -14.17
CA PRO A 104 -15.38 -13.75 -13.20
C PRO A 104 -14.67 -12.56 -13.86
N SER A 105 -14.07 -12.74 -15.04
CA SER A 105 -13.49 -11.65 -15.84
C SER A 105 -14.50 -10.61 -16.33
N ASN A 106 -15.80 -10.89 -16.26
CA ASN A 106 -16.86 -9.94 -16.58
C ASN A 106 -17.37 -9.17 -15.35
N ASN A 107 -16.78 -9.41 -14.17
CA ASN A 107 -17.13 -8.69 -12.95
C ASN A 107 -16.52 -7.28 -12.92
N ALA A 108 -17.09 -6.43 -12.07
CA ALA A 108 -16.53 -5.14 -11.72
C ALA A 108 -16.79 -4.83 -10.24
N PHE A 109 -15.86 -4.10 -9.64
CA PHE A 109 -15.92 -3.71 -8.24
C PHE A 109 -15.57 -2.24 -8.05
N VAL A 110 -16.24 -1.53 -7.16
CA VAL A 110 -15.91 -0.12 -6.87
C VAL A 110 -14.67 -0.05 -5.97
N GLY A 111 -13.57 0.47 -6.50
CA GLY A 111 -12.33 0.67 -5.76
C GLY A 111 -12.35 1.94 -4.90
N GLN A 112 -13.04 3.00 -5.37
CA GLN A 112 -13.10 4.28 -4.67
C GLN A 112 -14.33 5.09 -5.05
N VAL A 113 -14.88 5.85 -4.09
CA VAL A 113 -15.84 6.93 -4.34
C VAL A 113 -15.28 8.23 -3.77
N GLY A 114 -15.24 9.27 -4.60
CA GLY A 114 -14.51 10.50 -4.31
C GLY A 114 -13.08 10.45 -4.84
N GLU A 115 -12.43 11.61 -4.82
CA GLU A 115 -11.01 11.73 -5.17
C GLU A 115 -10.32 12.69 -4.21
N TRP A 116 -9.03 12.46 -3.96
CA TRP A 116 -8.34 13.06 -2.83
C TRP A 116 -8.30 14.59 -2.85
N GLU A 117 -8.16 15.24 -4.01
CA GLU A 117 -7.99 16.69 -4.13
C GLU A 117 -9.26 17.44 -3.71
N THR A 118 -10.42 17.05 -4.25
CA THR A 118 -11.73 17.59 -3.85
C THR A 118 -11.95 17.40 -2.35
N GLU A 119 -11.74 16.19 -1.85
CA GLU A 119 -12.05 15.84 -0.47
C GLU A 119 -11.09 16.49 0.53
N ASN A 120 -9.81 16.67 0.18
CA ASN A 120 -8.78 17.09 1.12
C ASN A 120 -8.25 18.50 0.92
N GLN A 121 -8.28 19.06 -0.29
CA GLN A 121 -7.68 20.35 -0.64
C GLN A 121 -8.69 21.42 -1.05
N ARG A 122 -9.89 21.03 -1.51
CA ARG A 122 -10.89 21.99 -2.01
C ARG A 122 -12.04 22.21 -1.05
N TYR A 123 -12.52 21.16 -0.41
CA TYR A 123 -13.62 21.23 0.52
C TYR A 123 -13.16 21.05 1.97
N TRP A 124 -13.48 22.03 2.82
CA TRP A 124 -13.51 21.87 4.26
C TRP A 124 -14.92 22.17 4.73
N GLY A 125 -15.58 21.20 5.34
CA GLY A 125 -16.96 21.34 5.78
C GLY A 125 -17.58 20.01 6.12
N ARG A 126 -18.86 20.02 6.52
CA ARG A 126 -19.58 18.78 6.86
C ARG A 126 -19.86 17.94 5.61
N PRO A 127 -19.84 16.60 5.68
CA PRO A 127 -20.21 15.78 4.53
C PRO A 127 -21.69 15.98 4.15
N GLU A 128 -22.55 16.34 5.11
CA GLU A 128 -23.97 16.61 4.87
C GLU A 128 -24.23 17.92 4.10
N GLN A 129 -23.23 18.82 4.05
CA GLN A 129 -23.31 20.12 3.39
C GLN A 129 -22.37 20.23 2.19
N GLN A 130 -21.64 19.16 1.86
CA GLN A 130 -20.83 19.14 0.66
C GLN A 130 -21.78 19.25 -0.53
N PRO A 131 -21.63 20.26 -1.40
CA PRO A 131 -22.53 20.43 -2.52
C PRO A 131 -22.46 19.21 -3.44
N GLU A 132 -23.49 18.98 -4.24
CA GLU A 132 -23.42 17.99 -5.32
C GLU A 132 -22.70 18.63 -6.52
N GLY A 133 -21.81 17.90 -7.16
CA GLY A 133 -21.02 18.42 -8.27
C GLY A 133 -20.45 17.33 -9.16
N THR A 134 -20.51 17.55 -10.47
CA THR A 134 -20.04 16.57 -11.47
C THR A 134 -18.89 17.13 -12.31
N ALA A 135 -18.62 18.43 -12.21
CA ALA A 135 -17.48 19.04 -12.86
C ALA A 135 -16.20 18.64 -12.11
N TYR A 136 -15.18 18.23 -12.88
CA TYR A 136 -13.88 17.82 -12.35
C TYR A 136 -13.34 18.85 -11.36
N LEU A 137 -13.05 18.39 -10.15
CA LEU A 137 -12.55 19.17 -9.02
C LEU A 137 -13.47 20.30 -8.51
N SER A 138 -14.77 20.29 -8.82
CA SER A 138 -15.75 21.11 -8.09
C SER A 138 -15.85 20.68 -6.62
N LEU A 139 -16.37 21.55 -5.73
CA LEU A 139 -16.49 21.23 -4.29
C LEU A 139 -17.29 19.94 -4.00
N GLY A 140 -18.18 19.57 -4.91
CA GLY A 140 -19.01 18.38 -4.85
C GLY A 140 -18.54 17.19 -5.67
N TYR A 141 -17.36 17.28 -6.29
CA TYR A 141 -16.88 16.28 -7.25
C TYR A 141 -16.53 14.95 -6.57
N ARG A 142 -17.41 13.96 -6.74
CA ARG A 142 -17.27 12.63 -6.11
C ARG A 142 -17.34 11.50 -7.12
N PRO A 143 -16.31 11.32 -7.97
CA PRO A 143 -16.33 10.32 -9.03
C PRO A 143 -16.30 8.89 -8.48
N VAL A 144 -16.85 7.95 -9.26
CA VAL A 144 -16.76 6.51 -8.97
C VAL A 144 -15.64 5.90 -9.79
N GLN A 145 -14.68 5.28 -9.11
CA GLN A 145 -13.57 4.59 -9.76
C GLN A 145 -13.73 3.08 -9.60
N VAL A 146 -13.75 2.37 -10.73
CA VAL A 146 -14.05 0.93 -10.79
C VAL A 146 -12.85 0.09 -11.17
N ILE A 147 -12.78 -1.09 -10.59
CA ILE A 147 -11.86 -2.19 -10.86
C ILE A 147 -12.57 -3.17 -11.79
N THR A 148 -11.95 -3.47 -12.92
CA THR A 148 -12.42 -4.44 -13.92
C THR A 148 -11.33 -5.47 -14.20
N ALA A 149 -11.67 -6.59 -14.84
CA ALA A 149 -10.70 -7.66 -15.11
C ALA A 149 -9.53 -7.19 -15.98
N GLY A 150 -8.33 -7.71 -15.68
CA GLY A 150 -7.09 -7.22 -16.29
C GLY A 150 -6.64 -5.85 -15.78
N GLY A 151 -7.46 -5.16 -14.99
CA GLY A 151 -7.13 -3.93 -14.28
C GLY A 151 -6.30 -4.18 -13.02
N LYS A 152 -6.01 -3.06 -12.34
CA LYS A 152 -5.28 -2.99 -11.08
C LYS A 152 -6.25 -3.00 -9.90
N GLY A 153 -5.87 -3.57 -8.75
CA GLY A 153 -6.70 -3.53 -7.54
C GLY A 153 -7.03 -4.88 -6.91
N ALA A 154 -6.14 -5.87 -7.07
CA ALA A 154 -6.32 -7.18 -6.44
C ALA A 154 -6.38 -7.08 -4.90
N ASP A 155 -5.54 -6.22 -4.31
CA ASP A 155 -5.50 -5.86 -2.88
C ASP A 155 -6.85 -5.33 -2.35
N ALA A 156 -7.41 -4.30 -3.00
CA ALA A 156 -8.65 -3.67 -2.58
C ALA A 156 -9.83 -4.66 -2.66
N VAL A 157 -9.87 -5.49 -3.71
CA VAL A 157 -10.89 -6.53 -3.86
C VAL A 157 -10.70 -7.64 -2.82
N ALA A 158 -9.46 -8.06 -2.56
CA ALA A 158 -9.15 -9.06 -1.54
C ALA A 158 -9.53 -8.60 -0.12
N GLN A 159 -9.29 -7.34 0.23
CA GLN A 159 -9.73 -6.77 1.51
C GLN A 159 -11.27 -6.72 1.64
N ALA A 160 -11.99 -6.50 0.54
CA ALA A 160 -13.45 -6.62 0.52
C ALA A 160 -13.91 -8.07 0.72
N VAL A 161 -13.24 -9.05 0.10
CA VAL A 161 -13.46 -10.50 0.32
C VAL A 161 -13.26 -10.85 1.79
N ALA A 162 -12.12 -10.45 2.37
CA ALA A 162 -11.80 -10.68 3.79
C ALA A 162 -12.87 -10.10 4.72
N THR A 163 -13.35 -8.87 4.42
CA THR A 163 -14.43 -8.23 5.18
C THR A 163 -15.74 -9.00 5.07
N MET A 164 -16.20 -9.33 3.86
CA MET A 164 -17.46 -10.06 3.68
C MET A 164 -17.41 -11.45 4.33
N ALA A 165 -16.30 -12.18 4.16
CA ALA A 165 -16.11 -13.50 4.75
C ALA A 165 -16.11 -13.44 6.29
N SER A 166 -15.30 -12.55 6.89
CA SER A 166 -15.24 -12.40 8.35
C SER A 166 -16.56 -11.91 8.96
N VAL A 167 -17.24 -10.95 8.33
CA VAL A 167 -18.55 -10.45 8.80
C VAL A 167 -19.64 -11.51 8.65
N SER A 168 -19.57 -12.37 7.64
CA SER A 168 -20.49 -13.51 7.54
C SER A 168 -20.38 -14.44 8.76
N LEU A 169 -19.17 -14.65 9.29
CA LEU A 169 -18.96 -15.46 10.49
C LEU A 169 -19.53 -14.76 11.72
N LEU A 170 -19.36 -13.44 11.85
CA LEU A 170 -19.93 -12.66 12.94
C LEU A 170 -21.46 -12.71 12.96
N LEU A 171 -22.10 -12.52 11.81
CA LEU A 171 -23.56 -12.52 11.70
C LEU A 171 -24.19 -13.90 12.01
N LYS A 172 -23.43 -15.00 11.89
CA LYS A 172 -23.86 -16.33 12.34
C LYS A 172 -23.82 -16.52 13.85
N ARG A 173 -23.06 -15.69 14.59
CA ARG A 173 -22.95 -15.82 16.04
C ARG A 173 -24.18 -15.19 16.72
N PRO A 174 -24.58 -15.69 17.90
CA PRO A 174 -25.73 -15.13 18.64
C PRO A 174 -25.54 -13.65 19.02
N GLY A 175 -26.62 -12.86 18.95
CA GLY A 175 -26.62 -11.43 19.29
C GLY A 175 -27.81 -10.71 18.68
N ALA A 176 -28.04 -9.45 19.07
CA ALA A 176 -29.17 -8.65 18.59
C ALA A 176 -29.12 -8.38 17.08
N TYR A 177 -27.92 -8.44 16.49
CA TYR A 177 -27.68 -8.26 15.06
C TYR A 177 -27.29 -9.56 14.34
N SER A 178 -27.57 -10.73 14.94
CA SER A 178 -27.41 -12.01 14.24
C SER A 178 -28.32 -12.07 13.01
N ASN A 179 -27.78 -12.52 11.87
CA ASN A 179 -28.51 -12.61 10.61
C ASN A 179 -27.87 -13.68 9.70
N THR A 180 -28.33 -14.92 9.83
CA THR A 180 -27.79 -16.08 9.10
C THR A 180 -28.06 -16.00 7.59
N THR A 181 -29.19 -15.44 7.17
CA THR A 181 -29.51 -15.22 5.75
C THR A 181 -28.51 -14.28 5.09
N LYS A 182 -28.29 -13.11 5.71
CA LYS A 182 -27.31 -12.13 5.22
C LYS A 182 -25.89 -12.67 5.29
N ALA A 183 -25.56 -13.44 6.33
CA ALA A 183 -24.28 -14.15 6.40
C ALA A 183 -24.06 -15.07 5.19
N GLY A 184 -25.08 -15.84 4.79
CA GLY A 184 -25.02 -16.67 3.58
C GLY A 184 -24.77 -15.86 2.31
N ILE A 185 -25.47 -14.72 2.15
CA ILE A 185 -25.28 -13.79 1.02
C ILE A 185 -23.85 -13.25 0.99
N LEU A 186 -23.34 -12.77 2.12
CA LEU A 186 -21.98 -12.21 2.23
C LEU A 186 -20.92 -13.26 1.91
N LEU A 187 -21.02 -14.47 2.45
CA LEU A 187 -20.05 -15.53 2.19
C LEU A 187 -20.08 -15.99 0.73
N SER A 188 -21.28 -16.15 0.16
CA SER A 188 -21.43 -16.48 -1.27
C SER A 188 -20.80 -15.40 -2.15
N ARG A 189 -21.05 -14.12 -1.82
CA ARG A 189 -20.48 -13.01 -2.57
C ARG A 189 -18.96 -12.91 -2.40
N ALA A 190 -18.44 -13.14 -1.20
CA ALA A 190 -17.00 -13.18 -0.94
C ALA A 190 -16.30 -14.22 -1.83
N LYS A 191 -16.88 -15.42 -1.96
CA LYS A 191 -16.35 -16.49 -2.84
C LYS A 191 -16.34 -16.04 -4.32
N GLN A 192 -17.43 -15.45 -4.82
CA GLN A 192 -17.50 -14.92 -6.19
C GLN A 192 -16.49 -13.78 -6.44
N LEU A 193 -16.37 -12.87 -5.46
CA LEU A 193 -15.47 -11.73 -5.56
C LEU A 193 -14.00 -12.16 -5.48
N PHE A 194 -13.69 -13.24 -4.76
CA PHE A 194 -12.35 -13.83 -4.73
C PHE A 194 -11.94 -14.43 -6.08
N GLU A 195 -12.85 -15.11 -6.78
CA GLU A 195 -12.57 -15.56 -8.16
C GLU A 195 -12.31 -14.38 -9.11
N PHE A 196 -13.01 -13.26 -8.93
CA PHE A 196 -12.68 -12.03 -9.67
C PHE A 196 -11.31 -11.48 -9.29
N ALA A 197 -10.96 -11.44 -8.00
CA ALA A 197 -9.67 -10.96 -7.51
C ALA A 197 -8.49 -11.72 -8.15
N LYS A 198 -8.63 -13.04 -8.36
CA LYS A 198 -7.63 -13.87 -9.07
C LYS A 198 -7.40 -13.47 -10.53
N THR A 199 -8.35 -12.74 -11.15
CA THR A 199 -8.20 -12.23 -12.53
C THR A 199 -7.46 -10.90 -12.62
N LEU A 200 -7.26 -10.23 -11.48
CA LEU A 200 -6.63 -8.93 -11.39
C LEU A 200 -5.12 -9.04 -11.25
N LYS A 201 -4.42 -7.98 -11.66
CA LYS A 201 -2.97 -7.90 -11.57
C LYS A 201 -2.60 -6.57 -10.91
N ASN A 202 -1.66 -6.60 -9.98
CA ASN A 202 -1.14 -5.44 -9.27
C ASN A 202 -2.08 -4.84 -8.19
N PRO A 203 -1.51 -4.07 -7.25
CA PRO A 203 -2.25 -3.32 -6.23
C PRO A 203 -3.17 -2.26 -6.85
N TRP A 204 -4.07 -1.68 -6.06
CA TRP A 204 -5.02 -0.66 -6.47
C TRP A 204 -4.32 0.67 -6.67
N TYR A 205 -4.60 1.30 -7.81
CA TYR A 205 -4.21 2.67 -8.08
C TYR A 205 -5.44 3.38 -8.65
N PRO A 206 -5.96 4.43 -7.98
CA PRO A 206 -7.03 5.22 -8.54
C PRO A 206 -6.55 5.85 -9.85
N THR A 207 -7.41 5.86 -10.86
CA THR A 207 -7.16 6.44 -12.17
C THR A 207 -7.31 7.96 -12.16
N LEU A 208 -7.97 8.52 -11.14
CA LEU A 208 -8.19 9.95 -10.94
C LEU A 208 -7.73 10.38 -9.54
N GLY A 209 -7.14 11.58 -9.48
CA GLY A 209 -6.72 12.23 -8.23
C GLY A 209 -5.39 11.71 -7.67
N THR A 210 -5.03 12.21 -6.48
CA THR A 210 -3.78 11.85 -5.81
C THR A 210 -3.86 10.46 -5.21
N PHE A 211 -2.84 9.64 -5.51
CA PHE A 211 -2.70 8.31 -4.94
C PHE A 211 -2.13 8.34 -3.52
N VAL A 212 -3.02 8.23 -2.53
CA VAL A 212 -2.71 8.39 -1.09
C VAL A 212 -2.57 7.10 -0.30
N PHE A 213 -3.23 6.02 -0.70
CA PHE A 213 -3.11 4.72 -0.03
C PHE A 213 -2.28 3.79 -0.91
N ARG A 214 -0.96 3.92 -0.78
CA ARG A 214 -0.03 3.14 -1.60
C ARG A 214 0.21 1.76 -1.01
N SER A 215 -0.14 0.73 -1.79
CA SER A 215 0.41 -0.61 -1.60
C SER A 215 1.33 -0.94 -2.77
N ASN A 216 2.40 -1.66 -2.47
CA ASN A 216 3.35 -2.18 -3.47
C ASN A 216 3.19 -3.68 -3.69
N ASN A 217 2.34 -4.33 -2.91
CA ASN A 217 2.03 -5.75 -2.97
C ASN A 217 0.52 -5.96 -2.92
N PHE A 218 0.08 -7.09 -3.46
CA PHE A 218 -1.31 -7.53 -3.35
C PHE A 218 -1.40 -9.01 -3.00
N LEU A 219 -0.29 -9.76 -3.08
CA LEU A 219 -0.29 -11.20 -2.81
C LEU A 219 -0.56 -11.49 -1.34
N ASP A 220 -0.11 -10.60 -0.46
CA ASP A 220 -0.37 -10.61 0.97
C ASP A 220 -1.86 -10.36 1.28
N ASP A 221 -2.52 -9.43 0.59
CA ASP A 221 -3.96 -9.23 0.70
C ASP A 221 -4.74 -10.44 0.15
N MET A 222 -4.29 -11.03 -0.96
CA MET A 222 -4.88 -12.26 -1.51
C MET A 222 -4.72 -13.44 -0.53
N ALA A 223 -3.58 -13.53 0.15
CA ALA A 223 -3.34 -14.53 1.19
C ALA A 223 -4.27 -14.33 2.39
N TRP A 224 -4.47 -13.07 2.82
CA TRP A 224 -5.41 -12.71 3.87
C TRP A 224 -6.86 -13.07 3.53
N ALA A 225 -7.30 -12.74 2.31
CA ALA A 225 -8.63 -13.10 1.81
C ALA A 225 -8.84 -14.62 1.76
N ALA A 226 -7.85 -15.36 1.25
CA ALA A 226 -7.88 -16.81 1.20
C ALA A 226 -7.93 -17.43 2.60
N ALA A 227 -7.17 -16.90 3.55
CA ALA A 227 -7.18 -17.35 4.95
C ALA A 227 -8.56 -17.16 5.60
N TRP A 228 -9.27 -16.08 5.30
CA TRP A 228 -10.65 -15.89 5.77
C TRP A 228 -11.65 -16.86 5.16
N LEU A 229 -11.55 -17.13 3.86
CA LEU A 229 -12.39 -18.13 3.21
C LEU A 229 -12.10 -19.54 3.75
N CYS A 230 -10.83 -19.84 4.03
CA CYS A 230 -10.43 -21.07 4.71
C CYS A 230 -11.04 -21.16 6.11
N ARG A 231 -10.93 -20.10 6.93
CA ARG A 231 -11.59 -20.05 8.25
C ARG A 231 -13.09 -20.29 8.13
N ALA A 232 -13.74 -19.73 7.11
CA ALA A 232 -15.17 -19.93 6.92
C ALA A 232 -15.56 -21.37 6.57
N ASP A 233 -14.70 -22.11 5.85
CA ASP A 233 -14.89 -23.53 5.61
C ASP A 233 -14.67 -24.36 6.88
N VAL A 234 -13.62 -24.04 7.67
CA VAL A 234 -13.32 -24.74 8.95
C VAL A 234 -14.42 -24.52 9.98
N ASP A 235 -14.84 -23.27 10.21
CA ASP A 235 -15.98 -22.93 11.09
C ASP A 235 -17.30 -23.56 10.57
N GLY A 236 -17.36 -23.91 9.28
CA GLY A 236 -18.49 -24.61 8.65
C GLY A 236 -18.47 -26.14 8.83
N GLY A 237 -17.46 -26.71 9.50
CA GLY A 237 -17.36 -28.15 9.80
C GLY A 237 -16.47 -28.94 8.84
N ALA A 238 -15.56 -28.31 8.09
CA ALA A 238 -14.58 -29.04 7.28
C ALA A 238 -13.67 -29.91 8.18
N VAL A 239 -13.70 -31.23 7.96
CA VAL A 239 -13.16 -32.27 8.87
C VAL A 239 -11.62 -32.35 8.92
N ALA A 240 -10.94 -31.72 7.95
CA ALA A 240 -9.50 -31.47 8.00
C ALA A 240 -9.21 -30.12 7.34
N ALA A 241 -8.55 -29.21 8.06
CA ALA A 241 -8.17 -27.89 7.58
C ALA A 241 -7.33 -27.95 6.28
N SER A 242 -6.65 -29.06 6.00
CA SER A 242 -5.89 -29.28 4.76
C SER A 242 -6.72 -29.80 3.56
N ALA A 243 -7.99 -30.18 3.74
CA ALA A 243 -8.83 -30.80 2.70
C ALA A 243 -9.86 -29.86 2.04
N SER A 244 -10.05 -28.64 2.54
CA SER A 244 -10.94 -27.65 1.91
C SER A 244 -10.23 -26.93 0.74
N THR A 245 -10.94 -26.70 -0.36
CA THR A 245 -10.40 -25.97 -1.53
C THR A 245 -9.90 -24.57 -1.16
N ASN A 246 -10.59 -23.85 -0.26
CA ASN A 246 -10.16 -22.52 0.17
C ASN A 246 -8.92 -22.59 1.06
N CYS A 247 -8.80 -23.59 1.93
CA CYS A 247 -7.62 -23.77 2.75
C CYS A 247 -6.39 -24.18 1.95
N SER A 248 -6.52 -25.09 0.96
CA SER A 248 -5.43 -25.37 0.02
C SER A 248 -5.01 -24.12 -0.76
N THR A 249 -5.96 -23.25 -1.10
CA THR A 249 -5.67 -21.97 -1.76
C THR A 249 -4.95 -21.01 -0.83
N ALA A 250 -5.35 -20.95 0.45
CA ALA A 250 -4.69 -20.12 1.46
C ALA A 250 -3.23 -20.55 1.69
N LEU A 251 -2.94 -21.84 1.73
CA LEU A 251 -1.57 -22.37 1.80
C LEU A 251 -0.73 -21.96 0.57
N LYS A 252 -1.31 -22.02 -0.63
CA LYS A 252 -0.60 -21.59 -1.85
C LYS A 252 -0.25 -20.11 -1.83
N TYR A 253 -1.16 -19.25 -1.37
CA TYR A 253 -0.86 -17.82 -1.25
C TYR A 253 0.15 -17.55 -0.13
N TRP A 254 0.06 -18.27 0.99
CA TRP A 254 1.09 -18.23 2.02
C TRP A 254 2.47 -18.55 1.45
N ASP A 255 2.59 -19.60 0.64
CA ASP A 255 3.88 -19.97 0.02
C ASP A 255 4.49 -18.86 -0.84
N MET A 256 3.65 -18.01 -1.44
CA MET A 256 4.09 -16.87 -2.24
C MET A 256 4.60 -15.70 -1.39
N VAL A 257 4.11 -15.55 -0.15
CA VAL A 257 4.37 -14.36 0.69
C VAL A 257 5.26 -14.65 1.90
N GLN A 258 5.45 -15.92 2.29
CA GLN A 258 6.16 -16.29 3.53
C GLN A 258 7.62 -15.84 3.60
N ASN A 259 8.24 -15.53 2.46
CA ASN A 259 9.62 -15.04 2.37
C ASN A 259 9.71 -13.51 2.19
N GLU A 260 8.60 -12.78 2.27
CA GLU A 260 8.60 -11.33 2.21
C GLU A 260 9.26 -10.73 3.45
N THR A 261 9.98 -9.61 3.27
CA THR A 261 10.55 -8.89 4.40
C THR A 261 9.45 -8.17 5.19
N LEU A 262 9.27 -8.60 6.43
CA LEU A 262 8.27 -8.05 7.33
C LEU A 262 8.83 -6.87 8.13
N TRP A 263 8.20 -5.70 7.99
CA TRP A 263 8.56 -4.50 8.76
C TRP A 263 7.41 -4.02 9.63
N THR A 264 6.18 -4.06 9.11
CA THR A 264 5.00 -3.51 9.78
C THR A 264 3.76 -4.32 9.43
N PHE A 265 2.72 -4.15 10.25
CA PHE A 265 1.35 -4.52 9.90
C PHE A 265 0.57 -3.22 9.65
N SER A 266 0.11 -3.02 8.41
CA SER A 266 -0.70 -1.87 7.98
C SER A 266 -1.56 -2.22 6.76
N TYR A 267 -2.25 -1.23 6.17
CA TYR A 267 -3.01 -1.41 4.93
C TYR A 267 -2.17 -1.84 3.71
N ALA A 268 -0.85 -1.77 3.81
CA ALA A 268 0.08 -2.12 2.73
C ALA A 268 0.89 -3.40 3.00
N ASN A 269 0.67 -4.08 4.13
CA ASN A 269 1.33 -5.36 4.43
C ASN A 269 0.45 -6.25 5.34
N PHE A 270 -0.03 -7.34 4.77
CA PHE A 270 -0.90 -8.33 5.38
C PHE A 270 -0.27 -9.72 5.56
N THR A 271 1.03 -9.86 5.33
CA THR A 271 1.72 -11.15 5.46
C THR A 271 1.72 -11.64 6.91
N ALA A 272 2.04 -10.78 7.89
CA ALA A 272 1.96 -11.14 9.31
C ALA A 272 0.51 -11.41 9.80
N PRO A 273 -0.50 -10.59 9.47
CA PRO A 273 -1.90 -10.92 9.73
C PRO A 273 -2.34 -12.26 9.15
N THR A 274 -1.90 -12.58 7.93
CA THR A 274 -2.18 -13.87 7.29
C THR A 274 -1.59 -15.03 8.09
N ALA A 275 -0.32 -14.95 8.49
CA ALA A 275 0.31 -15.94 9.37
C ALA A 275 -0.49 -16.12 10.66
N MET A 276 -0.88 -15.02 11.30
CA MET A 276 -1.68 -15.00 12.54
C MET A 276 -3.01 -15.74 12.35
N LEU A 277 -3.75 -15.47 11.28
CA LEU A 277 -5.03 -16.13 11.02
C LEU A 277 -4.87 -17.59 10.65
N LEU A 278 -3.91 -17.96 9.79
CA LEU A 278 -3.67 -19.36 9.41
C LEU A 278 -3.23 -20.22 10.60
N ARG A 279 -2.38 -19.66 11.46
CA ARG A 279 -2.00 -20.24 12.74
C ARG A 279 -3.21 -20.49 13.63
N ASP A 280 -4.09 -19.50 13.78
CA ASP A 280 -5.29 -19.60 14.61
C ASP A 280 -6.29 -20.64 14.07
N VAL A 281 -6.40 -20.78 12.75
CA VAL A 281 -7.22 -21.81 12.11
C VAL A 281 -6.55 -23.19 12.21
N GLY A 282 -5.23 -23.25 12.38
CA GLY A 282 -4.47 -24.50 12.50
C GLY A 282 -4.34 -25.25 11.18
N VAL A 283 -4.20 -24.53 10.06
CA VAL A 283 -4.16 -25.10 8.71
C VAL A 283 -2.73 -25.46 8.31
N GLY A 284 -2.55 -26.62 7.69
CA GLY A 284 -1.26 -27.04 7.12
C GLY A 284 -0.53 -28.08 7.94
N THR A 285 0.64 -28.50 7.44
CA THR A 285 1.55 -29.42 8.14
C THR A 285 2.24 -28.71 9.31
N PRO A 286 2.90 -29.44 10.24
CA PRO A 286 3.73 -28.81 11.27
C PRO A 286 4.78 -27.81 10.72
N GLY A 287 5.29 -28.03 9.49
CA GLY A 287 6.20 -27.11 8.83
C GLY A 287 5.56 -25.77 8.46
N TYR A 288 4.29 -25.77 8.02
CA TYR A 288 3.53 -24.53 7.80
C TYR A 288 3.25 -23.81 9.11
N ILE A 289 2.84 -24.53 10.15
CA ILE A 289 2.64 -23.93 11.47
C ILE A 289 3.93 -23.28 11.98
N ALA A 290 5.07 -23.95 11.82
CA ALA A 290 6.37 -23.39 12.18
C ALA A 290 6.74 -22.15 11.35
N SER A 291 6.40 -22.09 10.06
CA SER A 291 6.67 -20.89 9.24
C SER A 291 5.77 -19.71 9.61
N TYR A 292 4.51 -19.95 10.00
CA TYR A 292 3.66 -18.89 10.56
C TYR A 292 4.25 -18.31 11.84
N GLU A 293 4.63 -19.17 12.78
CA GLU A 293 5.23 -18.78 14.06
C GLU A 293 6.54 -18.01 13.84
N MET A 294 7.42 -18.51 12.95
CA MET A 294 8.69 -17.85 12.63
C MET A 294 8.49 -16.44 12.06
N ALA A 295 7.55 -16.26 11.15
CA ALA A 295 7.24 -14.95 10.57
C ALA A 295 6.73 -13.96 11.65
N LEU A 296 5.88 -14.44 12.54
CA LEU A 296 5.28 -13.65 13.62
C LEU A 296 6.31 -13.30 14.71
N ASP A 297 7.15 -14.26 15.09
CA ASP A 297 8.21 -14.08 16.08
C ASP A 297 9.27 -13.10 15.58
N THR A 298 9.73 -13.25 14.32
CA THR A 298 10.71 -12.35 13.70
C THR A 298 10.22 -10.90 13.71
N LEU A 299 8.96 -10.68 13.33
CA LEU A 299 8.40 -9.33 13.31
C LEU A 299 8.18 -8.77 14.72
N LEU A 300 7.71 -9.58 15.67
CA LEU A 300 7.51 -9.13 17.04
C LEU A 300 8.84 -8.81 17.74
N ASP A 301 9.87 -9.63 17.55
CA ASP A 301 11.19 -9.39 18.10
C ASP A 301 11.80 -8.09 17.57
N LEU A 302 11.64 -7.83 16.27
CA LEU A 302 12.05 -6.57 15.65
C LEU A 302 11.42 -5.34 16.32
N TRP A 303 10.15 -5.41 16.71
CA TRP A 303 9.44 -4.30 17.37
C TRP A 303 9.70 -4.21 18.87
N MET A 304 9.76 -5.35 19.55
CA MET A 304 9.96 -5.42 21.00
C MET A 304 11.39 -5.08 21.41
N GLN A 305 12.36 -5.42 20.57
CA GLN A 305 13.79 -5.18 20.79
C GLN A 305 14.29 -3.94 20.02
N ALA A 306 13.37 -3.13 19.49
CA ALA A 306 13.73 -1.97 18.69
C ALA A 306 14.63 -1.00 19.50
N PRO A 307 15.68 -0.45 18.88
CA PRO A 307 16.59 0.48 19.57
C PRO A 307 15.89 1.80 19.89
N THR A 308 16.52 2.64 20.71
CA THR A 308 16.08 4.04 20.87
C THR A 308 16.06 4.74 19.51
N CYS A 309 15.11 5.66 19.31
CA CYS A 309 14.95 6.34 18.02
C CYS A 309 16.22 7.05 17.54
N GLY A 310 16.62 6.68 16.32
CA GLY A 310 17.79 7.15 15.58
C GLY A 310 17.56 6.93 14.08
N SER A 311 18.55 6.43 13.34
CA SER A 311 18.40 6.18 11.89
C SER A 311 17.54 4.96 11.54
N PHE A 312 17.44 3.96 12.43
CA PHE A 312 16.69 2.73 12.13
C PHE A 312 15.17 3.00 12.08
N PRO A 313 14.41 2.48 11.09
CA PRO A 313 13.00 2.85 10.90
C PRO A 313 12.08 2.53 12.07
N ILE A 314 12.24 1.36 12.69
CA ILE A 314 11.47 0.93 13.87
C ILE A 314 12.28 1.28 15.11
N CYS A 315 11.69 1.96 16.08
CA CYS A 315 12.41 2.35 17.28
C CYS A 315 11.50 2.58 18.47
N ASN A 316 12.10 2.69 19.64
CA ASN A 316 11.46 3.17 20.85
C ASN A 316 11.78 4.65 21.09
N THR A 317 10.75 5.46 21.28
CA THR A 317 10.92 6.84 21.76
C THR A 317 11.51 6.83 23.17
N VAL A 318 11.99 7.98 23.65
CA VAL A 318 12.55 8.10 25.00
C VAL A 318 11.47 7.81 26.07
N GLY A 319 10.21 8.10 25.76
CA GLY A 319 9.02 7.77 26.54
C GLY A 319 8.58 6.30 26.44
N GLY A 320 9.22 5.50 25.59
CA GLY A 320 8.98 4.06 25.49
C GLY A 320 7.86 3.64 24.53
N LEU A 321 7.48 4.51 23.60
CA LEU A 321 6.58 4.18 22.49
C LEU A 321 7.37 3.53 21.35
N ALA A 322 7.01 2.31 20.97
CA ALA A 322 7.53 1.68 19.76
C ALA A 322 6.83 2.28 18.54
N THR A 323 7.58 2.79 17.57
CA THR A 323 7.05 3.51 16.41
C THR A 323 7.85 3.19 15.15
N TYR A 324 7.27 3.51 13.99
CA TYR A 324 7.84 3.30 12.67
C TYR A 324 7.87 4.62 11.88
N GLN A 325 9.09 5.10 11.57
CA GLN A 325 9.41 6.32 10.80
C GLN A 325 8.80 7.65 11.31
N GLU A 326 9.48 8.79 11.13
CA GLU A 326 9.06 10.10 11.72
C GLU A 326 7.85 10.76 11.07
N VAL A 327 7.58 10.39 9.82
CA VAL A 327 6.89 11.24 8.84
C VAL A 327 5.51 10.74 8.43
N ASP A 328 5.04 9.59 8.92
CA ASP A 328 3.77 9.09 8.41
C ASP A 328 2.56 9.74 9.08
N VAL A 329 1.70 10.30 8.23
CA VAL A 329 0.31 10.59 8.56
C VAL A 329 -0.31 9.24 8.93
N ARG A 330 -0.88 9.12 10.14
CA ARG A 330 -1.41 7.87 10.72
C ARG A 330 -0.38 6.95 11.40
N GLY A 331 0.70 7.51 11.96
CA GLY A 331 1.77 6.74 12.64
C GLY A 331 1.30 5.73 13.70
N SER A 332 0.18 5.99 14.38
CA SER A 332 -0.39 5.06 15.39
C SER A 332 -0.93 3.75 14.83
N ILE A 333 -1.14 3.63 13.51
CA ILE A 333 -1.50 2.36 12.85
C ILE A 333 -0.50 1.28 13.21
N HIS A 334 0.79 1.52 13.01
CA HIS A 334 1.78 0.45 13.09
C HIS A 334 1.90 -0.09 14.52
N THR A 335 2.06 0.79 15.52
CA THR A 335 2.19 0.38 16.92
C THR A 335 0.96 -0.41 17.41
N THR A 336 -0.24 0.06 17.08
CA THR A 336 -1.48 -0.54 17.61
C THR A 336 -1.80 -1.87 16.94
N HIS A 337 -1.52 -2.01 15.64
CA HIS A 337 -1.60 -3.30 14.94
C HIS A 337 -0.57 -4.31 15.45
N MET A 338 0.64 -3.85 15.78
CA MET A 338 1.66 -4.72 16.39
C MET A 338 1.28 -5.13 17.83
N ALA A 339 0.67 -4.24 18.62
CA ALA A 339 0.13 -4.59 19.92
C ALA A 339 -1.01 -5.63 19.81
N LEU A 340 -1.90 -5.48 18.81
CA LEU A 340 -2.90 -6.48 18.47
C LEU A 340 -2.26 -7.85 18.16
N LEU A 341 -1.23 -7.86 17.30
CA LEU A 341 -0.51 -9.07 16.91
C LEU A 341 0.14 -9.78 18.11
N ALA A 342 0.81 -9.01 18.97
CA ALA A 342 1.43 -9.52 20.19
C ALA A 342 0.41 -10.20 21.11
N LEU A 343 -0.77 -9.63 21.27
CA LEU A 343 -1.85 -10.21 22.09
C LEU A 343 -2.44 -11.46 21.43
N ALA A 344 -2.69 -11.43 20.12
CA ALA A 344 -3.21 -12.58 19.37
C ALA A 344 -2.29 -13.81 19.49
N MET A 345 -0.96 -13.61 19.40
CA MET A 345 0.05 -14.66 19.53
C MET A 345 0.05 -15.37 20.89
N THR A 346 -0.40 -14.70 21.94
CA THR A 346 -0.36 -15.21 23.32
C THR A 346 -1.57 -16.05 23.71
N ARG A 347 -2.56 -16.15 22.81
CA ARG A 347 -3.79 -16.92 23.04
C ARG A 347 -3.49 -18.42 23.11
N ASN A 348 -4.15 -19.10 24.04
CA ASN A 348 -4.19 -20.56 24.08
C ASN A 348 -5.13 -21.06 22.98
N GLY A 349 -4.58 -21.41 21.81
CA GLY A 349 -5.28 -22.21 20.81
C GLY A 349 -5.13 -23.71 21.12
N SER A 350 -6.08 -24.53 20.68
CA SER A 350 -5.99 -26.01 20.70
C SER A 350 -5.09 -26.58 19.59
N SER A 351 -4.28 -25.74 18.93
CA SER A 351 -3.36 -26.15 17.89
C SER A 351 -1.96 -26.38 18.46
N MET A 352 -1.16 -27.21 17.79
CA MET A 352 0.25 -27.49 18.07
C MET A 352 1.13 -26.22 18.19
N ALA A 353 0.61 -25.06 17.76
CA ALA A 353 1.21 -23.73 17.83
C ALA A 353 1.27 -23.17 19.28
N SER A 354 0.34 -23.58 20.15
CA SER A 354 0.29 -23.12 21.55
C SER A 354 1.37 -23.75 22.44
N SER A 355 2.12 -24.75 21.97
CA SER A 355 3.16 -25.43 22.76
C SER A 355 4.58 -24.90 22.51
N LEU A 356 4.78 -23.92 21.63
CA LEU A 356 6.11 -23.43 21.24
C LEU A 356 6.58 -22.20 22.04
N LEU A 357 5.66 -21.34 22.48
CA LEU A 357 6.02 -20.16 23.29
C LEU A 357 6.04 -20.51 24.77
N ASN A 358 7.22 -20.40 25.40
CA ASN A 358 7.32 -20.50 26.85
C ASN A 358 6.53 -19.37 27.55
N THR A 359 6.10 -19.62 28.79
CA THR A 359 5.24 -18.71 29.57
C THR A 359 5.85 -17.30 29.69
N THR A 360 7.16 -17.18 29.84
CA THR A 360 7.86 -15.90 29.96
C THR A 360 7.74 -15.06 28.69
N ALA A 361 7.99 -15.64 27.51
CA ALA A 361 7.87 -14.95 26.23
C ALA A 361 6.43 -14.46 26.00
N ARG A 362 5.44 -15.26 26.39
CA ARG A 362 4.03 -14.86 26.33
C ARG A 362 3.74 -13.64 27.19
N ILE A 363 4.15 -13.69 28.47
CA ILE A 363 3.95 -12.57 29.40
C ILE A 363 4.63 -11.30 28.88
N SER A 364 5.88 -11.41 28.38
CA SER A 364 6.61 -10.29 27.80
C SER A 364 5.87 -9.63 26.63
N ARG A 365 5.27 -10.42 25.72
CA ARG A 365 4.47 -9.90 24.60
C ARG A 365 3.21 -9.18 25.07
N VAL A 366 2.47 -9.77 26.01
CA VAL A 366 1.28 -9.14 26.60
C VAL A 366 1.64 -7.82 27.29
N CYS A 367 2.68 -7.82 28.12
CA CYS A 367 3.10 -6.63 28.87
C CYS A 367 3.68 -5.54 27.96
N TRP A 368 4.40 -5.91 26.90
CA TRP A 368 4.82 -4.97 25.87
C TRP A 368 3.60 -4.33 25.18
N ALA A 369 2.64 -5.14 24.72
CA ALA A 369 1.42 -4.64 24.08
C ALA A 369 0.64 -3.70 25.01
N ARG A 370 0.50 -4.09 26.29
CA ARG A 370 -0.12 -3.23 27.31
C ARG A 370 0.60 -1.90 27.44
N LYS A 371 1.95 -1.89 27.50
CA LYS A 371 2.74 -0.66 27.60
C LYS A 371 2.45 0.27 26.41
N GLN A 372 2.40 -0.26 25.18
CA GLN A 372 2.12 0.54 23.99
C GLN A 372 0.71 1.13 23.99
N ILE A 373 -0.30 0.34 24.36
CA ILE A 373 -1.70 0.83 24.43
C ILE A 373 -1.87 1.84 25.56
N MET A 374 -1.30 1.57 26.73
CA MET A 374 -1.35 2.49 27.87
C MET A 374 -0.62 3.81 27.57
N TYR A 375 0.45 3.80 26.77
CA TYR A 375 1.08 5.02 26.27
C TYR A 375 0.06 5.89 25.54
N TYR A 376 -0.69 5.33 24.58
CA TYR A 376 -1.73 6.07 23.84
C TYR A 376 -2.89 6.53 24.73
N LEU A 377 -3.22 5.77 25.78
CA LEU A 377 -4.27 6.12 26.72
C LEU A 377 -3.88 7.24 27.68
N GLY A 378 -2.60 7.46 27.95
CA GLY A 378 -2.13 8.55 28.81
C GLY A 378 -0.89 8.26 29.65
N SER A 379 -0.43 7.00 29.72
CA SER A 379 0.75 6.58 30.49
C SER A 379 2.05 6.93 29.76
N ASN A 380 2.28 8.23 29.58
CA ASN A 380 3.46 8.80 28.95
C ASN A 380 3.92 10.04 29.73
N ARG A 381 5.11 10.54 29.42
CA ARG A 381 5.75 11.65 30.14
C ARG A 381 4.95 12.96 30.09
N LEU A 382 4.09 13.12 29.09
CA LEU A 382 3.23 14.30 28.93
C LEU A 382 1.90 14.17 29.66
N SER A 383 1.61 13.03 30.30
CA SER A 383 0.27 12.67 30.79
C SER A 383 -0.82 12.94 29.74
N GLN A 384 -0.50 12.70 28.46
CA GLN A 384 -1.35 13.06 27.31
C GLN A 384 -2.12 11.84 26.83
N SER A 385 -3.46 11.87 26.88
CA SER A 385 -4.26 10.90 26.13
C SER A 385 -4.34 11.28 24.66
N PHE A 386 -4.02 10.34 23.78
CA PHE A 386 -4.12 10.49 22.33
C PHE A 386 -5.46 9.98 21.78
N VAL A 387 -6.39 9.62 22.68
CA VAL A 387 -7.74 9.16 22.34
C VAL A 387 -8.72 10.27 22.63
N VAL A 388 -9.36 10.79 21.58
CA VAL A 388 -10.27 11.92 21.67
C VAL A 388 -11.44 11.59 22.61
N GLY A 389 -11.66 12.48 23.59
CA GLY A 389 -12.73 12.33 24.58
C GLY A 389 -12.46 11.30 25.68
N PHE A 390 -11.28 10.69 25.73
CA PHE A 390 -10.87 9.81 26.83
C PHE A 390 -9.85 10.51 27.73
N LYS A 391 -10.20 10.71 29.01
CA LYS A 391 -9.36 11.39 29.98
C LYS A 391 -9.18 10.47 31.21
N PRO A 392 -8.05 9.75 31.34
CA PRO A 392 -7.87 8.74 32.39
C PRO A 392 -7.99 9.28 33.82
N SER A 393 -7.53 10.51 34.04
CA SER A 393 -7.66 11.20 35.31
C SER A 393 -7.76 12.71 35.10
N PRO A 394 -8.18 13.51 36.10
CA PRO A 394 -8.26 14.97 35.98
C PRO A 394 -6.96 15.66 35.56
N THR A 395 -5.80 15.06 35.87
CA THR A 395 -4.47 15.61 35.57
C THR A 395 -3.97 15.31 34.16
N HIS A 396 -4.60 14.39 33.43
CA HIS A 396 -4.20 14.07 32.07
C HIS A 396 -4.66 15.16 31.09
N ASN A 397 -3.86 15.45 30.08
CA ASN A 397 -4.30 16.16 28.89
C ASN A 397 -5.07 15.20 27.97
N VAL A 398 -5.92 15.74 27.10
CA VAL A 398 -6.66 14.96 26.10
C VAL A 398 -6.64 15.70 24.78
N THR A 399 -6.51 14.99 23.66
CA THR A 399 -6.67 15.58 22.34
C THR A 399 -8.08 16.16 22.18
N GLN A 400 -8.15 17.44 21.85
CA GLN A 400 -9.39 18.20 21.65
C GLN A 400 -9.54 18.68 20.20
N ARG A 401 -8.47 18.66 19.41
CA ARG A 401 -8.44 19.25 18.06
C ARG A 401 -8.00 18.23 17.00
N PRO A 402 -8.67 17.05 16.86
CA PRO A 402 -8.37 16.13 15.78
C PRO A 402 -8.66 16.76 14.40
N LEU A 403 -7.83 16.44 13.41
CA LEU A 403 -8.01 16.82 12.01
C LEU A 403 -9.20 16.04 11.43
N HIS A 404 -10.42 16.52 11.68
CA HIS A 404 -11.65 15.87 11.23
C HIS A 404 -12.74 16.90 10.95
N ARG A 405 -13.11 17.06 9.67
CA ARG A 405 -13.94 18.16 9.14
C ARG A 405 -15.24 18.31 9.90
N SER A 406 -16.10 17.29 9.86
CA SER A 406 -17.42 17.35 10.49
C SER A 406 -17.37 17.64 12.00
N SER A 407 -16.35 17.16 12.71
CA SER A 407 -16.24 17.41 14.16
C SER A 407 -15.76 18.82 14.48
N SER A 408 -15.05 19.42 13.53
CA SER A 408 -14.45 20.75 13.59
C SER A 408 -15.49 21.86 13.38
N CYS A 409 -16.61 21.52 12.74
CA CYS A 409 -17.72 22.41 12.46
C CYS A 409 -18.59 22.66 13.69
N ASN A 410 -19.24 23.84 13.73
CA ASN A 410 -20.27 24.15 14.72
C ASN A 410 -21.35 23.05 14.76
N ARG A 411 -22.05 22.84 15.89
CA ARG A 411 -23.17 21.88 15.92
C ARG A 411 -24.40 22.39 15.18
N ASN A 412 -24.66 23.70 15.22
CA ASN A 412 -25.75 24.31 14.48
C ASN A 412 -25.47 24.25 12.97
N TYR A 413 -26.27 23.49 12.22
CA TYR A 413 -26.12 23.31 10.76
C TYR A 413 -26.30 24.59 9.95
N SER A 414 -26.95 25.63 10.50
CA SER A 414 -27.08 26.92 9.83
C SER A 414 -25.77 27.72 9.79
N VAL A 415 -24.80 27.37 10.64
CA VAL A 415 -23.47 28.00 10.62
C VAL A 415 -22.61 27.29 9.58
N LEU A 416 -22.16 28.05 8.59
CA LEU A 416 -21.24 27.58 7.55
C LEU A 416 -19.95 27.06 8.19
N CYS A 417 -19.41 26.00 7.61
CA CYS A 417 -18.15 25.41 8.02
C CYS A 417 -17.18 25.48 6.84
N ASP A 418 -16.00 26.05 7.05
CA ASP A 418 -15.01 26.30 6.01
C ASP A 418 -13.57 26.23 6.54
N TRP A 419 -12.60 26.62 5.73
CA TRP A 419 -11.18 26.57 6.08
C TRP A 419 -10.80 27.40 7.31
N ASN A 420 -11.60 28.40 7.72
CA ASN A 420 -11.39 29.10 8.98
C ASN A 420 -11.62 28.17 10.17
N ASP A 421 -12.57 27.25 10.08
CA ASP A 421 -12.77 26.22 11.11
C ASP A 421 -11.57 25.27 11.17
N GLN A 422 -10.88 24.97 10.06
CA GLN A 422 -9.64 24.18 10.12
C GLN A 422 -8.57 24.89 10.95
N ALA A 423 -8.38 26.19 10.70
CA ALA A 423 -7.35 27.00 11.36
C ALA A 423 -7.70 27.35 12.82
N TYR A 424 -8.96 27.18 13.21
CA TYR A 424 -9.43 27.63 14.51
C TYR A 424 -8.70 26.96 15.69
N VAL A 425 -8.34 27.77 16.68
CA VAL A 425 -7.46 27.38 17.80
C VAL A 425 -8.18 26.69 18.96
N LEU A 426 -9.50 26.82 19.02
CA LEU A 426 -10.30 26.19 20.07
C LEU A 426 -10.56 24.70 19.78
N PRO A 427 -11.00 23.92 20.79
CA PRO A 427 -11.47 22.56 20.62
C PRO A 427 -12.45 22.37 19.47
N ASN A 428 -12.48 21.18 18.90
CA ASN A 428 -13.53 20.80 17.95
C ASN A 428 -14.91 20.92 18.65
N PRO A 429 -15.91 21.62 18.08
CA PRO A 429 -17.22 21.78 18.72
C PRO A 429 -17.93 20.46 19.01
N SER A 430 -17.63 19.42 18.23
CA SER A 430 -18.12 18.07 18.45
C SER A 430 -16.98 17.14 18.85
N ILE A 431 -17.17 16.39 19.94
CA ILE A 431 -16.19 15.44 20.42
C ILE A 431 -16.28 14.16 19.58
N LEU A 432 -15.20 13.84 18.87
CA LEU A 432 -15.07 12.60 18.09
C LEU A 432 -14.63 11.44 18.99
N TYR A 433 -15.52 11.02 19.90
CA TYR A 433 -15.21 10.04 20.93
C TYR A 433 -14.53 8.77 20.38
N GLY A 434 -13.41 8.41 21.01
CA GLY A 434 -12.68 7.18 20.74
C GLY A 434 -11.74 7.25 19.54
N ALA A 435 -11.72 8.34 18.77
CA ALA A 435 -10.77 8.48 17.66
C ALA A 435 -9.34 8.56 18.20
N LEU A 436 -8.48 7.68 17.67
CA LEU A 436 -7.05 7.68 17.96
C LEU A 436 -6.33 8.58 16.95
N VAL A 437 -5.62 9.59 17.45
CA VAL A 437 -4.78 10.43 16.57
C VAL A 437 -3.47 9.75 16.18
N SER A 438 -2.74 10.32 15.23
CA SER A 438 -1.43 9.79 14.80
C SER A 438 -0.43 9.71 15.95
N GLY A 439 -0.51 10.63 16.92
CA GLY A 439 0.30 10.60 18.12
C GLY A 439 1.55 11.48 18.02
N PRO A 440 2.53 11.27 18.92
CA PRO A 440 3.72 12.11 19.01
C PRO A 440 4.72 11.81 17.88
N ASN A 441 5.76 12.64 17.76
CA ASN A 441 6.93 12.31 16.95
C ASN A 441 7.86 11.31 17.67
N ARG A 442 8.96 10.92 17.02
CA ARG A 442 9.94 9.97 17.58
C ARG A 442 10.70 10.49 18.81
N GLY A 443 10.61 11.78 19.10
CA GLY A 443 11.10 12.42 20.32
C GLY A 443 10.03 12.64 21.39
N ASP A 444 8.89 11.95 21.31
CA ASP A 444 7.72 12.09 22.20
C ASP A 444 7.01 13.46 22.14
N ALA A 445 7.40 14.36 21.23
CA ALA A 445 6.77 15.68 21.13
C ALA A 445 5.42 15.59 20.41
N TYR A 446 4.41 16.24 20.99
CA TYR A 446 3.06 16.30 20.45
C TYR A 446 2.46 17.70 20.66
N ALA A 447 1.75 18.17 19.64
CA ALA A 447 0.96 19.39 19.72
C ALA A 447 -0.46 19.10 19.22
N ASP A 448 -1.46 19.47 20.02
CA ASP A 448 -2.88 19.34 19.65
C ASP A 448 -3.29 20.51 18.73
N ALA A 449 -2.89 20.39 17.47
CA ALA A 449 -3.13 21.35 16.41
C ALA A 449 -3.89 20.68 15.26
N ARG A 450 -5.13 21.11 15.05
CA ARG A 450 -6.04 20.61 14.00
C ARG A 450 -5.38 20.52 12.62
N PRO A 451 -4.62 21.53 12.13
CA PRO A 451 -4.00 21.44 10.80
C PRO A 451 -2.86 20.42 10.68
N SER A 452 -2.35 19.88 11.80
CA SER A 452 -1.21 18.95 11.79
C SER A 452 -1.64 17.53 11.45
N ALA A 453 -1.63 17.17 10.16
CA ALA A 453 -1.95 15.81 9.73
C ALA A 453 -1.01 14.74 10.31
N ALA A 454 0.28 15.06 10.48
CA ALA A 454 1.28 14.14 11.03
C ALA A 454 1.02 13.75 12.50
N ARG A 455 0.26 14.56 13.25
CA ARG A 455 0.02 14.34 14.69
C ARG A 455 -1.46 14.14 15.04
N ASN A 456 -2.37 14.87 14.37
CA ASN A 456 -3.79 14.92 14.70
C ASN A 456 -4.72 14.31 13.65
N SER A 457 -4.19 13.70 12.58
CA SER A 457 -5.05 12.89 11.70
C SER A 457 -5.60 11.66 12.43
N VAL A 458 -6.84 11.33 12.07
CA VAL A 458 -7.62 10.20 12.55
C VAL A 458 -8.10 9.39 11.35
N SER A 459 -8.24 8.08 11.50
CA SER A 459 -8.69 7.18 10.42
C SER A 459 -9.26 5.89 10.98
N VAL A 460 -10.07 5.22 10.17
CA VAL A 460 -10.61 3.89 10.53
C VAL A 460 -9.50 2.86 10.77
N SER A 461 -8.39 2.95 10.04
CA SER A 461 -7.24 2.04 10.20
C SER A 461 -6.53 2.22 11.53
N GLN A 462 -6.35 3.45 12.02
CA GLN A 462 -5.74 3.71 13.34
C GLN A 462 -6.53 3.05 14.46
N ASN A 463 -7.86 3.08 14.33
CA ASN A 463 -8.76 2.51 15.34
C ASN A 463 -8.92 0.99 15.23
N ALA A 464 -8.66 0.36 14.07
CA ALA A 464 -8.86 -1.08 13.87
C ALA A 464 -7.94 -1.91 14.79
N GLY A 465 -6.61 -1.78 14.63
CA GLY A 465 -5.63 -2.43 15.49
C GLY A 465 -5.77 -2.03 16.97
N PHE A 466 -6.02 -0.75 17.25
CA PHE A 466 -6.18 -0.22 18.60
C PHE A 466 -7.36 -0.85 19.35
N THR A 467 -8.55 -0.90 18.72
CA THR A 467 -9.72 -1.55 19.30
C THR A 467 -9.45 -3.04 19.53
N GLY A 468 -8.72 -3.66 18.60
CA GLY A 468 -8.29 -5.03 18.71
C GLY A 468 -7.41 -5.32 19.93
N ALA A 469 -6.38 -4.50 20.12
CA ALA A 469 -5.50 -4.60 21.26
C ALA A 469 -6.22 -4.32 22.59
N LEU A 470 -7.14 -3.34 22.64
CA LEU A 470 -7.98 -3.11 23.81
C LEU A 470 -8.80 -4.35 24.18
N ALA A 471 -9.44 -5.00 23.21
CA ALA A 471 -10.21 -6.21 23.47
C ALA A 471 -9.33 -7.35 24.01
N GLY A 472 -8.13 -7.53 23.45
CA GLY A 472 -7.17 -8.50 23.97
C GLY A 472 -6.71 -8.20 25.40
N LEU A 473 -6.50 -6.93 25.75
CA LEU A 473 -6.16 -6.54 27.13
C LEU A 473 -7.31 -6.77 28.10
N VAL A 474 -8.56 -6.51 27.70
CA VAL A 474 -9.75 -6.81 28.51
C VAL A 474 -9.88 -8.31 28.73
N ASP A 475 -9.59 -9.13 27.72
CA ASP A 475 -9.60 -10.59 27.86
C ASP A 475 -8.54 -11.08 28.86
N ILE A 476 -7.31 -10.58 28.75
CA ILE A 476 -6.25 -10.86 29.72
C ILE A 476 -6.64 -10.39 31.12
N GLU A 477 -7.18 -9.18 31.27
CA GLU A 477 -7.60 -8.67 32.57
C GLU A 477 -8.66 -9.57 33.22
N ARG A 478 -9.63 -10.07 32.45
CA ARG A 478 -10.58 -11.07 32.92
C ARG A 478 -9.90 -12.36 33.38
N MET A 479 -8.88 -12.84 32.65
CA MET A 479 -8.11 -14.01 33.04
C MET A 479 -7.32 -13.77 34.33
N LEU A 480 -6.70 -12.60 34.48
CA LEU A 480 -5.96 -12.20 35.67
C LEU A 480 -6.86 -12.15 36.90
N LEU A 481 -8.02 -11.49 36.78
CA LEU A 481 -9.00 -11.39 37.86
C LEU A 481 -9.49 -12.77 38.32
N LYS A 482 -9.77 -13.68 37.39
CA LYS A 482 -10.16 -15.08 37.70
C LYS A 482 -9.04 -15.86 38.40
N ALA A 483 -7.79 -15.58 38.08
CA ALA A 483 -6.63 -16.24 38.68
C ALA A 483 -6.15 -15.57 39.99
N GLY A 484 -6.80 -14.48 40.45
CA GLY A 484 -6.31 -13.71 41.60
C GLY A 484 -5.01 -12.94 41.33
N CYS A 485 -4.64 -12.76 40.06
CA CYS A 485 -3.46 -12.01 39.65
C CYS A 485 -3.78 -10.52 39.43
N SER A 486 -2.77 -9.66 39.60
CA SER A 486 -2.77 -8.28 39.12
C SER A 486 -1.86 -8.11 37.90
N TRP A 487 -2.00 -7.00 37.16
CA TRP A 487 -1.05 -6.64 36.10
C TRP A 487 0.40 -6.53 36.60
N THR A 488 0.60 -6.05 37.84
CA THR A 488 1.92 -5.92 38.45
C THR A 488 2.55 -7.28 38.71
N THR A 489 1.81 -8.20 39.35
CA THR A 489 2.30 -9.56 39.61
C THR A 489 2.47 -10.36 38.33
N PHE A 490 1.62 -10.11 37.33
CA PHE A 490 1.72 -10.77 36.02
C PHE A 490 2.95 -10.32 35.25
N CYS A 491 3.14 -9.01 35.03
CA CYS A 491 4.32 -8.50 34.35
C CYS A 491 5.62 -8.66 35.17
N GLY A 492 5.51 -8.87 36.48
CA GLY A 492 6.60 -9.24 37.37
C GLY A 492 6.90 -10.74 37.41
N LEU A 493 6.21 -11.57 36.61
CA LEU A 493 6.37 -13.03 36.53
C LEU A 493 6.10 -13.78 37.85
N THR A 494 5.37 -13.17 38.79
CA THR A 494 5.04 -13.80 40.09
C THR A 494 3.64 -14.42 40.13
N CYS A 495 2.80 -14.16 39.12
CA CYS A 495 1.47 -14.74 38.98
C CYS A 495 1.14 -14.94 37.51
N SER A 496 0.63 -16.11 37.10
CA SER A 496 0.29 -16.38 35.70
C SER A 496 -1.05 -17.12 35.61
N PRO A 497 -2.01 -16.61 34.81
CA PRO A 497 -3.22 -17.36 34.47
C PRO A 497 -2.97 -18.40 33.36
N PHE A 498 -1.78 -18.40 32.73
CA PHE A 498 -1.43 -19.38 31.72
C PHE A 498 -1.01 -20.69 32.37
N PRO A 499 -1.47 -21.85 31.85
CA PRO A 499 -1.00 -23.15 32.33
C PRO A 499 0.52 -23.27 32.17
N PRO A 500 1.23 -23.95 33.09
CA PRO A 500 2.65 -24.23 32.94
C PRO A 500 2.89 -25.02 31.64
N ALA A 501 4.00 -24.74 30.95
CA ALA A 501 4.39 -25.50 29.77
C ALA A 501 4.49 -27.01 30.13
N PRO A 502 4.16 -27.93 29.20
CA PRO A 502 4.42 -29.35 29.40
C PRO A 502 5.91 -29.56 29.75
N PRO A 503 6.26 -30.46 30.68
CA PRO A 503 7.66 -30.74 30.99
C PRO A 503 8.38 -31.21 29.72
N SER A 504 9.60 -30.71 29.52
CA SER A 504 10.49 -31.18 28.47
C SER A 504 10.59 -32.71 28.51
N PRO A 505 10.56 -33.43 27.38
CA PRO A 505 10.84 -34.85 27.39
C PRO A 505 12.21 -35.08 28.06
N PRO A 506 12.36 -36.12 28.90
CA PRO A 506 13.65 -36.45 29.45
C PRO A 506 14.66 -36.64 28.30
N PRO A 507 15.93 -36.24 28.47
CA PRO A 507 16.95 -36.49 27.47
C PRO A 507 16.92 -37.97 27.08
N PRO A 508 17.04 -38.31 25.78
CA PRO A 508 17.01 -39.70 25.36
C PRO A 508 18.07 -40.47 26.15
N SER A 509 17.63 -41.54 26.81
CA SER A 509 18.54 -42.47 27.47
C SER A 509 19.66 -42.84 26.50
N PRO A 510 20.93 -42.87 26.93
CA PRO A 510 22.01 -43.30 26.06
C PRO A 510 21.64 -44.66 25.45
N PRO A 511 21.88 -44.85 24.14
CA PRO A 511 21.54 -46.10 23.48
C PRO A 511 22.22 -47.25 24.24
N PRO A 512 21.53 -48.38 24.47
CA PRO A 512 22.17 -49.54 25.06
C PRO A 512 23.38 -49.92 24.21
N PRO A 513 24.50 -50.35 24.83
CA PRO A 513 25.70 -50.73 24.10
C PRO A 513 25.35 -51.77 23.04
N SER A 514 25.81 -51.52 21.81
CA SER A 514 25.60 -52.41 20.68
C SER A 514 26.03 -53.84 21.06
N PRO A 515 25.21 -54.87 20.77
CA PRO A 515 25.64 -56.25 20.99
C PRO A 515 26.89 -56.53 20.13
N PRO A 516 27.81 -57.37 20.61
CA PRO A 516 29.00 -57.72 19.86
C PRO A 516 28.60 -58.35 18.50
N PRO A 517 29.36 -58.07 17.43
CA PRO A 517 29.04 -58.58 16.10
C PRO A 517 29.00 -60.11 16.11
N PRO A 518 28.01 -60.74 15.44
CA PRO A 518 27.96 -62.19 15.33
C PRO A 518 29.17 -62.70 14.54
N SER A 519 29.69 -63.85 14.98
CA SER A 519 30.80 -64.55 14.35
C SER A 519 30.51 -64.84 12.86
N PRO A 520 31.52 -64.75 11.98
CA PRO A 520 31.33 -64.93 10.55
C PRO A 520 30.88 -66.36 10.23
N PRO A 521 29.88 -66.55 9.33
CA PRO A 521 29.46 -67.86 8.90
C PRO A 521 30.54 -68.53 8.02
N PRO A 522 30.62 -69.88 8.01
CA PRO A 522 31.57 -70.62 7.19
C PRO A 522 31.29 -70.43 5.69
N PRO A 523 32.33 -70.54 4.83
CA PRO A 523 32.20 -70.29 3.39
C PRO A 523 31.33 -71.36 2.73
N SER A 524 30.31 -70.91 2.00
CA SER A 524 29.51 -71.76 1.10
C SER A 524 30.14 -71.85 -0.30
N PRO A 525 29.88 -72.92 -1.08
CA PRO A 525 30.64 -73.27 -2.28
C PRO A 525 30.38 -72.32 -3.46
N ALA A 526 31.33 -72.29 -4.39
CA ALA A 526 31.30 -71.45 -5.59
C ALA A 526 30.08 -71.73 -6.49
N PRO A 527 29.43 -70.70 -7.07
CA PRO A 527 28.37 -70.87 -8.06
C PRO A 527 28.92 -71.32 -9.42
N PRO A 528 28.15 -72.06 -10.24
CA PRO A 528 28.53 -72.40 -11.60
C PRO A 528 28.43 -71.20 -12.56
N SER A 529 29.27 -71.22 -13.59
CA SER A 529 29.47 -70.17 -14.60
C SER A 529 28.19 -69.79 -15.37
N PRO A 530 28.01 -68.51 -15.76
CA PRO A 530 26.82 -68.04 -16.45
C PRO A 530 26.75 -68.50 -17.93
N PRO A 531 25.55 -68.78 -18.49
CA PRO A 531 25.38 -69.04 -19.92
C PRO A 531 25.53 -67.75 -20.76
N LYS A 532 25.98 -67.92 -22.01
CA LYS A 532 26.12 -66.86 -23.04
C LYS A 532 24.80 -66.10 -23.29
N PRO A 533 24.85 -64.79 -23.61
CA PRO A 533 23.67 -64.02 -23.95
C PRO A 533 23.10 -64.41 -25.33
N SER A 534 21.78 -64.58 -25.40
CA SER A 534 21.00 -64.70 -26.64
C SER A 534 20.64 -63.32 -27.20
N PRO A 535 20.44 -63.16 -28.52
CA PRO A 535 20.15 -61.88 -29.15
C PRO A 535 18.72 -61.37 -28.83
N PRO A 536 18.49 -60.04 -28.89
CA PRO A 536 17.21 -59.45 -28.50
C PRO A 536 16.09 -59.73 -29.52
N PRO A 537 14.83 -59.89 -29.07
CA PRO A 537 13.68 -60.01 -29.95
C PRO A 537 13.31 -58.64 -30.59
N PRO A 538 12.71 -58.62 -31.80
CA PRO A 538 12.31 -57.38 -32.45
C PRO A 538 11.08 -56.76 -31.81
N SER A 539 11.07 -55.42 -31.77
CA SER A 539 10.02 -54.57 -31.19
C SER A 539 8.65 -54.76 -31.87
N PRO A 540 7.52 -54.67 -31.11
CA PRO A 540 6.18 -54.73 -31.69
C PRO A 540 5.80 -53.43 -32.41
N PRO A 541 4.99 -53.48 -33.48
CA PRO A 541 4.56 -52.29 -34.22
C PRO A 541 3.47 -51.49 -33.48
N PRO A 542 3.36 -50.18 -33.72
CA PRO A 542 2.36 -49.33 -33.09
C PRO A 542 0.93 -49.60 -33.62
N PRO A 543 -0.11 -49.42 -32.79
CA PRO A 543 -1.50 -49.67 -33.19
C PRO A 543 -2.01 -48.62 -34.18
N SER A 544 -2.70 -49.09 -35.22
CA SER A 544 -3.28 -48.29 -36.30
C SER A 544 -4.57 -47.56 -35.88
N PRO A 545 -4.83 -46.34 -36.40
CA PRO A 545 -6.07 -45.60 -36.15
C PRO A 545 -7.30 -46.22 -36.88
N PRO A 546 -8.52 -46.01 -36.34
CA PRO A 546 -9.74 -46.67 -36.83
C PRO A 546 -10.24 -46.11 -38.18
N PRO A 547 -11.03 -46.90 -38.94
CA PRO A 547 -11.42 -46.58 -40.30
C PRO A 547 -12.57 -45.56 -40.38
N SER A 548 -12.42 -44.57 -41.27
CA SER A 548 -13.52 -43.71 -41.73
C SER A 548 -14.37 -44.42 -42.79
N PRO A 549 -15.70 -44.22 -42.79
CA PRO A 549 -16.61 -44.90 -43.71
C PRO A 549 -16.56 -44.29 -45.13
N ALA A 550 -16.72 -45.15 -46.13
CA ALA A 550 -16.91 -44.80 -47.54
C ALA A 550 -18.30 -45.30 -48.03
N PRO A 551 -18.70 -45.05 -49.28
CA PRO A 551 -19.61 -43.99 -49.75
C PRO A 551 -21.02 -44.52 -50.11
N PRO A 552 -22.02 -43.65 -50.39
CA PRO A 552 -23.33 -44.11 -50.87
C PRO A 552 -23.34 -44.31 -52.40
N SER A 553 -24.04 -45.37 -52.86
CA SER A 553 -24.38 -45.65 -54.26
C SER A 553 -25.78 -45.11 -54.63
N PRO A 554 -26.11 -44.97 -55.94
CA PRO A 554 -27.02 -43.93 -56.46
C PRO A 554 -28.39 -44.46 -56.95
N LEU A 555 -29.40 -43.56 -57.07
CA LEU A 555 -30.34 -43.47 -58.22
C LEU A 555 -31.32 -42.27 -58.11
N LYS A 556 -31.61 -41.71 -59.30
CA LYS A 556 -32.41 -40.55 -59.82
C LYS A 556 -33.96 -40.64 -59.63
N PRO A 557 -34.82 -39.73 -60.20
CA PRO A 557 -34.77 -38.26 -60.44
C PRO A 557 -36.09 -37.47 -60.14
N SER A 558 -36.02 -36.14 -60.35
CA SER A 558 -37.08 -35.16 -60.78
C SER A 558 -37.87 -34.36 -59.73
N PRO A 559 -38.36 -33.13 -60.05
CA PRO A 559 -37.82 -32.11 -60.98
C PRO A 559 -37.78 -30.66 -60.42
N SER A 560 -36.97 -29.86 -61.11
CA SER A 560 -36.95 -28.41 -61.38
C SER A 560 -37.77 -27.38 -60.57
N LYS A 561 -37.03 -26.35 -60.15
CA LYS A 561 -37.42 -25.00 -59.70
C LYS A 561 -38.39 -24.24 -60.63
N PRO A 562 -39.11 -23.26 -60.08
CA PRO A 562 -39.27 -21.92 -60.66
C PRO A 562 -38.43 -20.86 -59.90
N SER A 563 -37.90 -19.90 -60.66
CA SER A 563 -37.07 -18.78 -60.21
C SER A 563 -37.86 -17.68 -59.49
N PRO A 564 -37.19 -16.89 -58.62
CA PRO A 564 -37.56 -15.49 -58.39
C PRO A 564 -36.37 -14.50 -58.59
N PRO A 565 -36.64 -13.17 -58.63
CA PRO A 565 -35.95 -12.17 -59.47
C PRO A 565 -34.78 -11.43 -58.75
N PRO A 566 -34.06 -10.50 -59.41
CA PRO A 566 -32.69 -10.14 -59.07
C PRO A 566 -32.58 -8.96 -58.08
N PRO A 567 -31.45 -8.83 -57.37
CA PRO A 567 -31.07 -7.60 -56.68
C PRO A 567 -30.00 -6.79 -57.46
N SER A 568 -30.16 -5.47 -57.48
CA SER A 568 -29.19 -4.48 -57.97
C SER A 568 -28.20 -4.05 -56.85
N PRO A 569 -27.19 -3.19 -57.09
CA PRO A 569 -25.78 -3.59 -57.06
C PRO A 569 -24.95 -2.98 -55.92
N LYS A 570 -23.81 -3.63 -55.60
CA LYS A 570 -22.72 -3.11 -54.74
C LYS A 570 -21.71 -2.28 -55.55
N LEU A 571 -21.13 -1.27 -54.91
CA LEU A 571 -19.96 -0.45 -55.32
C LEU A 571 -19.05 -0.23 -54.08
N PRO A 572 -17.76 0.13 -54.21
CA PRO A 572 -16.64 -0.80 -54.01
C PRO A 572 -15.68 -0.43 -52.86
N SER A 573 -14.84 -1.40 -52.47
CA SER A 573 -13.67 -1.21 -51.58
C SER A 573 -12.48 -0.55 -52.30
N PRO A 574 -11.61 0.21 -51.61
CA PRO A 574 -10.28 0.54 -52.08
C PRO A 574 -9.17 -0.37 -51.50
N SER A 575 -8.09 -0.45 -52.30
CA SER A 575 -6.96 -1.39 -52.39
C SER A 575 -5.91 -1.40 -51.26
N PRO A 576 -5.00 -2.40 -51.22
CA PRO A 576 -3.96 -2.55 -50.19
C PRO A 576 -2.65 -1.78 -50.49
N PRO A 577 -1.81 -1.47 -49.50
CA PRO A 577 -0.54 -0.77 -49.71
C PRO A 577 0.64 -1.72 -50.06
N SER A 578 1.54 -1.22 -50.92
CA SER A 578 2.78 -1.84 -51.41
C SER A 578 3.99 -1.71 -50.44
N PRO A 579 5.09 -2.47 -50.65
CA PRO A 579 6.11 -2.74 -49.64
C PRO A 579 7.31 -1.76 -49.63
N SER A 580 7.99 -1.69 -48.47
CA SER A 580 9.11 -0.80 -48.15
C SER A 580 10.48 -1.22 -48.75
N PRO A 581 11.38 -0.27 -49.09
CA PRO A 581 12.80 -0.51 -49.36
C PRO A 581 13.72 -0.31 -48.12
N PRO A 582 14.99 -0.78 -48.15
CA PRO A 582 15.84 -0.97 -46.97
C PRO A 582 16.61 0.29 -46.52
N SER A 583 16.98 0.31 -45.23
CA SER A 583 17.64 1.42 -44.53
C SER A 583 19.13 1.62 -44.86
N PRO A 584 19.63 2.87 -44.85
CA PRO A 584 21.02 3.17 -44.59
C PRO A 584 21.26 3.95 -43.27
N SER A 585 22.38 3.59 -42.65
CA SER A 585 23.16 4.18 -41.53
C SER A 585 22.92 5.64 -41.13
N LEU A 586 22.81 5.87 -39.81
CA LEU A 586 22.68 7.17 -39.14
C LEU A 586 24.04 7.89 -38.95
N GLN A 587 24.15 9.12 -39.44
CA GLN A 587 24.97 10.18 -38.83
C GLN A 587 24.04 11.24 -38.18
N PRO A 588 24.44 11.92 -37.09
CA PRO A 588 23.59 12.89 -36.41
C PRO A 588 23.52 14.21 -37.20
N LYS A 589 22.31 14.65 -37.56
CA LYS A 589 22.02 15.95 -38.19
C LYS A 589 21.79 17.02 -37.10
N PRO A 590 22.23 18.28 -37.28
CA PRO A 590 22.00 19.36 -36.31
C PRO A 590 20.50 19.69 -36.19
N SER A 591 20.06 20.01 -34.97
CA SER A 591 18.68 20.40 -34.65
C SER A 591 18.24 21.64 -35.45
N PRO A 592 16.98 21.68 -35.95
CA PRO A 592 16.46 22.85 -36.65
C PRO A 592 16.17 24.02 -35.69
N PRO A 593 16.22 25.28 -36.15
CA PRO A 593 15.87 26.44 -35.33
C PRO A 593 14.37 26.46 -35.01
N SER A 594 14.04 26.92 -33.80
CA SER A 594 12.66 26.99 -33.29
C SER A 594 11.77 27.88 -34.17
N PRO A 595 10.49 27.53 -34.39
CA PRO A 595 9.58 28.34 -35.20
C PRO A 595 9.24 29.67 -34.50
N PRO A 596 8.95 30.76 -35.25
CA PRO A 596 8.55 32.02 -34.67
C PRO A 596 7.19 31.86 -33.96
N GLN A 597 7.12 32.24 -32.68
CA GLN A 597 5.91 32.12 -31.86
C GLN A 597 4.85 33.16 -32.28
N PRO A 598 3.54 32.80 -32.27
CA PRO A 598 2.47 33.74 -32.55
C PRO A 598 2.37 34.80 -31.44
N THR A 599 2.17 36.06 -31.82
CA THR A 599 2.00 37.21 -30.91
C THR A 599 0.64 37.11 -30.20
N ALA A 600 0.62 36.49 -29.03
CA ALA A 600 -0.58 36.43 -28.20
C ALA A 600 -0.92 37.84 -27.67
N VAL A 601 -2.12 38.34 -27.98
CA VAL A 601 -2.62 39.65 -27.53
C VAL A 601 -3.63 39.45 -26.41
N CYS A 602 -3.41 40.11 -25.26
CA CYS A 602 -4.34 40.11 -24.14
C CYS A 602 -5.64 40.83 -24.49
N LYS A 603 -6.79 40.31 -24.04
CA LYS A 603 -8.07 41.02 -24.16
C LYS A 603 -8.07 42.27 -23.29
N THR A 604 -8.84 43.28 -23.69
CA THR A 604 -8.94 44.57 -23.01
C THR A 604 -9.60 44.50 -21.64
N ASP A 605 -10.23 43.41 -21.24
CA ASP A 605 -10.82 43.18 -19.92
C ASP A 605 -10.01 42.20 -19.04
N ASP A 606 -9.00 41.53 -19.60
CA ASP A 606 -8.17 40.55 -18.90
C ASP A 606 -7.01 41.24 -18.16
N MET A 607 -7.26 41.64 -16.92
CA MET A 607 -6.31 42.37 -16.07
C MET A 607 -5.06 41.54 -15.73
N GLN A 608 -5.17 40.22 -15.65
CA GLN A 608 -4.08 39.31 -15.28
C GLN A 608 -3.13 39.10 -16.46
N CYS A 609 -3.66 38.93 -17.68
CA CYS A 609 -2.83 38.89 -18.88
C CYS A 609 -2.04 40.21 -19.06
N ARG A 610 -2.65 41.35 -18.77
CA ARG A 610 -1.98 42.67 -18.86
C ARG A 610 -0.80 42.86 -17.89
N GLN A 611 -0.69 42.05 -16.84
CA GLN A 611 0.51 42.06 -16.00
C GLN A 611 1.78 41.65 -16.76
N CYS A 612 1.65 40.84 -17.84
CA CYS A 612 2.76 40.51 -18.73
C CYS A 612 3.33 41.75 -19.45
N ASP A 613 2.52 42.81 -19.64
CA ASP A 613 2.95 44.05 -20.30
C ASP A 613 3.61 45.04 -19.35
N THR A 614 3.12 45.10 -18.10
CA THR A 614 3.44 46.18 -17.18
C THR A 614 4.44 45.80 -16.10
N ALA A 615 4.57 44.51 -15.76
CA ALA A 615 5.46 44.09 -14.69
C ALA A 615 6.92 43.95 -15.16
N ALA A 616 7.84 44.65 -14.47
CA ALA A 616 9.26 44.72 -14.81
C ALA A 616 10.00 43.37 -14.74
N LYS A 617 9.45 42.36 -14.06
CA LYS A 617 10.04 41.02 -13.92
C LYS A 617 10.05 40.19 -15.21
N PHE A 618 9.20 40.53 -16.19
CA PHE A 618 9.10 39.79 -17.44
C PHE A 618 10.11 40.33 -18.46
N THR A 619 11.10 39.50 -18.76
CA THR A 619 12.11 39.81 -19.78
C THR A 619 11.60 39.57 -21.21
N SER A 620 10.59 38.69 -21.37
CA SER A 620 9.85 38.49 -22.62
C SER A 620 8.34 38.60 -22.38
N ARG A 621 7.78 39.73 -22.79
CA ARG A 621 6.34 40.02 -22.64
C ARG A 621 5.48 39.08 -23.46
N ASP A 622 5.89 38.81 -24.70
CA ASP A 622 5.13 37.95 -25.62
C ASP A 622 5.10 36.49 -25.17
N THR A 623 6.21 35.99 -24.61
CA THR A 623 6.27 34.62 -24.08
C THR A 623 5.40 34.47 -22.82
N CYS A 624 5.35 35.51 -21.97
CA CYS A 624 4.45 35.56 -20.82
C CYS A 624 2.98 35.51 -21.28
N LYS A 625 2.59 36.34 -22.25
CA LYS A 625 1.21 36.37 -22.79
C LYS A 625 0.82 35.06 -23.45
N TYR A 626 1.75 34.47 -24.21
CA TYR A 626 1.55 33.18 -24.85
C TYR A 626 1.34 32.09 -23.81
N CYS A 627 2.22 32.00 -22.80
CA CYS A 627 2.08 31.05 -21.70
C CYS A 627 0.75 31.23 -20.98
N TYR A 628 0.40 32.46 -20.59
CA TYR A 628 -0.85 32.78 -19.91
C TYR A 628 -2.07 32.33 -20.74
N THR A 629 -2.13 32.73 -22.01
CA THR A 629 -3.26 32.45 -22.89
C THR A 629 -3.43 30.95 -23.12
N GLN A 630 -2.33 30.23 -23.31
CA GLN A 630 -2.34 28.77 -23.50
C GLN A 630 -2.67 28.03 -22.20
N SER A 631 -2.22 28.51 -21.04
CA SER A 631 -2.60 27.92 -19.75
C SER A 631 -4.09 28.11 -19.49
N VAL A 632 -4.64 29.31 -19.72
CA VAL A 632 -6.08 29.56 -19.56
C VAL A 632 -6.91 28.72 -20.53
N SER A 633 -6.52 28.62 -21.81
CA SER A 633 -7.26 27.81 -22.80
C SER A 633 -7.25 26.31 -22.50
N ARG A 634 -6.23 25.83 -21.77
CA ARG A 634 -6.09 24.44 -21.30
C ARG A 634 -6.65 24.20 -19.90
N GLY A 635 -7.25 25.21 -19.26
CA GLY A 635 -7.74 25.12 -17.88
C GLY A 635 -6.64 24.94 -16.83
N GLN A 636 -5.41 25.33 -17.14
CA GLN A 636 -4.24 25.28 -16.26
C GLN A 636 -4.12 26.58 -15.45
N ASN A 637 -3.49 26.51 -14.27
CA ASN A 637 -3.22 27.68 -13.46
C ASN A 637 -2.12 28.54 -14.12
N TYR A 638 -2.51 29.72 -14.60
CA TYR A 638 -1.65 30.66 -15.32
C TYR A 638 -0.60 31.35 -14.42
N TRP A 639 -0.75 31.32 -13.09
CA TRP A 639 0.20 31.94 -12.17
C TRP A 639 1.61 31.34 -12.29
N TYR A 640 1.74 30.14 -12.83
CA TYR A 640 3.03 29.50 -13.06
C TYR A 640 3.85 30.16 -14.17
N CYS A 641 3.19 30.78 -15.14
CA CYS A 641 3.86 31.62 -16.13
C CYS A 641 4.57 32.80 -15.46
N PHE A 642 4.03 33.29 -14.33
CA PHE A 642 4.60 34.38 -13.56
C PHE A 642 5.71 33.91 -12.61
N ASN A 643 5.59 32.74 -11.99
CA ASN A 643 6.62 32.17 -11.10
C ASN A 643 7.96 31.92 -11.81
N CYS A 644 7.96 31.55 -13.10
CA CYS A 644 9.19 31.42 -13.89
C CYS A 644 10.00 32.72 -13.93
N ALA A 645 9.33 33.88 -13.87
CA ALA A 645 9.97 35.18 -13.90
C ALA A 645 10.47 35.63 -12.52
N ASP A 646 9.81 35.21 -11.44
CA ASP A 646 10.22 35.55 -10.07
C ASP A 646 11.53 34.86 -9.65
N ARG A 647 11.91 33.74 -10.29
CA ARG A 647 13.09 32.93 -9.95
C ARG A 647 14.26 33.02 -10.93
N ASN A 648 14.09 33.74 -12.04
CA ASN A 648 15.12 33.82 -13.05
C ASN A 648 15.10 35.18 -13.75
N SER A 649 16.23 35.86 -13.88
CA SER A 649 16.37 37.13 -14.60
C SER A 649 16.88 36.99 -16.05
N ASN A 650 17.18 35.77 -16.51
CA ASN A 650 17.64 35.44 -17.86
C ASN A 650 16.46 35.17 -18.80
N ALA A 651 16.39 35.91 -19.90
CA ALA A 651 15.31 35.83 -20.87
C ALA A 651 15.13 34.45 -21.51
N THR A 652 16.23 33.78 -21.83
CA THR A 652 16.20 32.47 -22.49
C THR A 652 15.64 31.39 -21.56
N MET A 653 16.01 31.43 -20.27
CA MET A 653 15.54 30.46 -19.29
C MET A 653 14.10 30.73 -18.80
N GLN A 654 13.72 32.01 -18.65
CA GLN A 654 12.31 32.38 -18.44
C GLN A 654 11.45 31.85 -19.59
N ALA A 655 11.88 32.06 -20.83
CA ALA A 655 11.16 31.58 -22.01
C ALA A 655 11.08 30.05 -22.06
N LEU A 656 12.17 29.34 -21.79
CA LEU A 656 12.22 27.88 -21.71
C LEU A 656 11.25 27.33 -20.65
N CYS A 657 11.23 27.92 -19.45
CA CYS A 657 10.33 27.56 -18.37
C CYS A 657 8.86 27.75 -18.79
N GLN A 658 8.54 28.91 -19.36
CA GLN A 658 7.18 29.27 -19.78
C GLN A 658 6.68 28.45 -20.97
N THR A 659 7.54 28.05 -21.90
CA THR A 659 7.11 27.41 -23.16
C THR A 659 7.29 25.90 -23.17
N GLU A 660 8.36 25.38 -22.57
CA GLU A 660 8.66 23.94 -22.54
C GLU A 660 8.21 23.28 -21.24
N CYS A 661 8.32 23.94 -20.08
CA CYS A 661 7.95 23.33 -18.80
C CYS A 661 6.47 23.52 -18.48
N VAL A 662 6.02 24.77 -18.31
CA VAL A 662 4.64 25.09 -17.89
C VAL A 662 3.62 24.50 -18.86
N LEU A 663 3.79 24.74 -20.17
CA LEU A 663 2.84 24.26 -21.18
C LEU A 663 2.88 22.75 -21.46
N SER A 664 3.97 22.05 -21.14
CA SER A 664 4.03 20.59 -21.32
C SER A 664 3.48 19.80 -20.13
N THR A 665 3.29 20.44 -18.98
CA THR A 665 2.73 19.82 -17.78
C THR A 665 1.20 19.84 -17.83
N ALA A 666 0.57 18.75 -18.28
CA ALA A 666 -0.89 18.58 -18.23
C ALA A 666 -1.44 18.51 -16.78
N ALA A 667 -0.58 18.17 -15.81
CA ALA A 667 -0.89 18.14 -14.39
C ALA A 667 -0.17 19.28 -13.67
N GLY A 668 -0.90 20.15 -12.97
CA GLY A 668 -0.36 21.26 -12.17
C GLY A 668 0.50 20.87 -10.96
N ALA A 669 1.09 19.67 -10.93
CA ALA A 669 1.77 19.07 -9.78
C ALA A 669 3.30 19.27 -9.74
N ASN A 670 3.92 19.90 -10.75
CA ASN A 670 5.39 20.09 -10.79
C ASN A 670 5.85 21.54 -11.00
N VAL A 671 5.09 22.48 -10.46
CA VAL A 671 5.28 23.92 -10.69
C VAL A 671 6.46 24.49 -9.89
N ASN A 672 6.75 23.90 -8.73
CA ASN A 672 8.00 24.15 -8.01
C ASN A 672 9.20 23.59 -8.77
N ALA A 673 9.04 22.47 -9.47
CA ALA A 673 10.10 21.90 -10.29
C ALA A 673 10.43 22.79 -11.49
N CYS A 674 9.42 23.36 -12.16
CA CYS A 674 9.66 24.31 -13.24
C CYS A 674 10.43 25.55 -12.75
N GLY A 675 10.07 26.10 -11.58
CA GLY A 675 10.77 27.22 -10.97
C GLY A 675 12.19 26.88 -10.49
N THR A 676 12.43 25.69 -9.95
CA THR A 676 13.74 25.25 -9.47
C THR A 676 14.69 24.82 -10.60
N CYS A 677 14.19 24.11 -11.61
CA CYS A 677 14.97 23.73 -12.78
C CYS A 677 15.31 24.96 -13.68
N SER A 678 14.63 26.09 -13.49
CA SER A 678 15.01 27.40 -14.06
C SER A 678 15.75 28.29 -13.08
N ASP A 679 15.98 27.88 -11.83
CA ASP A 679 16.64 28.72 -10.84
C ASP A 679 18.13 28.89 -11.23
N SER A 680 18.56 30.13 -11.46
CA SER A 680 19.92 30.43 -11.87
C SER A 680 20.95 30.02 -10.81
N SER A 681 20.54 29.91 -9.54
CA SER A 681 21.39 29.40 -8.45
C SER A 681 21.60 27.88 -8.52
N MET A 682 20.77 27.13 -9.25
CA MET A 682 20.83 25.67 -9.34
C MET A 682 21.44 25.19 -10.66
N VAL A 683 21.03 25.78 -11.78
CA VAL A 683 21.46 25.34 -13.13
C VAL A 683 22.30 26.39 -13.87
N GLY A 684 22.48 27.58 -13.31
CA GLY A 684 23.16 28.69 -14.00
C GLY A 684 22.47 29.07 -15.31
N ASN A 685 23.27 29.44 -16.32
CA ASN A 685 22.80 29.70 -17.69
C ASN A 685 22.81 28.43 -18.58
N LYS A 686 22.87 27.21 -17.99
CA LYS A 686 23.07 25.96 -18.73
C LYS A 686 21.74 25.33 -19.16
N ILE A 687 21.31 25.64 -20.39
CA ILE A 687 20.01 25.23 -20.96
C ILE A 687 19.82 23.70 -20.94
N ASP A 688 20.86 22.93 -21.25
CA ASP A 688 20.76 21.46 -21.28
C ASP A 688 20.53 20.84 -19.90
N MET A 689 21.07 21.46 -18.85
CA MET A 689 20.84 21.01 -17.47
C MET A 689 19.40 21.31 -17.04
N ALA A 690 18.90 22.51 -17.35
CA ALA A 690 17.50 22.87 -17.10
C ALA A 690 16.55 21.88 -17.80
N ARG A 691 16.82 21.55 -19.08
CA ARG A 691 16.02 20.58 -19.84
C ARG A 691 16.11 19.16 -19.29
N ALA A 692 17.28 18.71 -18.83
CA ALA A 692 17.44 17.42 -18.14
C ALA A 692 16.62 17.37 -16.84
N CYS A 693 16.63 18.45 -16.06
CA CYS A 693 15.83 18.59 -14.84
C CYS A 693 14.33 18.59 -15.12
N TYR A 694 13.88 19.30 -16.15
CA TYR A 694 12.47 19.28 -16.57
C TYR A 694 12.03 17.88 -17.00
N ASN A 695 12.83 17.22 -17.85
CA ASN A 695 12.52 15.87 -18.33
C ASN A 695 12.48 14.87 -17.18
N CYS A 696 13.42 14.95 -16.23
CA CYS A 696 13.38 14.15 -15.01
C CYS A 696 12.09 14.39 -14.23
N SER A 697 11.79 15.67 -13.96
CA SER A 697 10.63 16.08 -13.17
C SER A 697 9.31 15.62 -13.79
N ARG A 698 9.21 15.55 -15.11
CA ARG A 698 8.03 15.04 -15.83
C ARG A 698 7.84 13.52 -15.73
N LEU A 699 8.92 12.78 -15.50
CA LEU A 699 8.92 11.31 -15.51
C LEU A 699 8.83 10.70 -14.11
N VAL A 700 9.10 11.47 -13.06
CA VAL A 700 9.02 11.01 -11.68
C VAL A 700 7.76 11.50 -10.98
N SER A 701 7.26 10.68 -10.05
CA SER A 701 6.10 11.01 -9.22
C SER A 701 6.37 12.09 -8.15
N ASN A 702 7.64 12.40 -7.87
CA ASN A 702 8.06 13.46 -6.97
C ASN A 702 9.26 14.21 -7.57
N ALA A 703 9.03 15.40 -8.12
CA ALA A 703 10.11 16.19 -8.72
C ALA A 703 11.15 16.71 -7.72
N TRP A 704 10.88 16.63 -6.41
CA TRP A 704 11.90 16.87 -5.40
C TRP A 704 13.10 15.93 -5.60
N ASN A 705 12.91 14.71 -6.11
CA ASN A 705 14.01 13.78 -6.36
C ASN A 705 14.98 14.28 -7.45
N CYS A 706 14.44 14.95 -8.47
CA CYS A 706 15.24 15.54 -9.55
C CYS A 706 15.93 16.82 -9.09
N HIS A 707 15.25 17.63 -8.27
CA HIS A 707 15.88 18.76 -7.59
C HIS A 707 17.00 18.29 -6.67
N HIS A 708 16.79 17.27 -5.85
CA HIS A 708 17.80 16.79 -4.92
C HIS A 708 19.06 16.30 -5.65
N CYS A 709 18.93 15.74 -6.86
CA CYS A 709 20.09 15.48 -7.72
C CYS A 709 20.87 16.76 -8.06
N LEU A 710 20.21 17.88 -8.37
CA LEU A 710 20.88 19.18 -8.60
C LEU A 710 21.55 19.69 -7.33
N ASP A 711 20.88 19.57 -6.17
CA ASP A 711 21.39 20.07 -4.89
C ASP A 711 22.62 19.27 -4.42
N LEU A 712 22.55 17.94 -4.46
CA LEU A 712 23.66 17.05 -4.11
C LEU A 712 24.89 17.23 -5.02
N THR A 713 24.68 17.60 -6.28
CA THR A 713 25.77 17.74 -7.26
C THR A 713 26.30 19.15 -7.35
N LYS A 714 25.57 20.15 -6.84
CA LYS A 714 26.00 21.55 -6.74
C LYS A 714 27.27 21.71 -5.91
N SER A 715 27.41 20.97 -4.80
CA SER A 715 28.60 21.04 -3.95
C SER A 715 29.86 20.46 -4.59
N LEU A 716 29.73 19.67 -5.67
CA LEU A 716 30.86 19.09 -6.41
C LEU A 716 31.58 20.15 -7.26
N GLY A 717 30.90 21.23 -7.63
CA GLY A 717 31.50 22.34 -8.40
C GLY A 717 32.22 23.38 -7.54
N SER A 718 32.00 23.37 -6.22
CA SER A 718 32.53 24.38 -5.28
C SER A 718 33.79 23.96 -4.52
N SER A 719 34.29 22.74 -4.69
CA SER A 719 35.35 22.16 -3.86
C SER A 719 36.79 22.36 -4.38
N SER A 720 37.05 23.23 -5.36
CA SER A 720 38.42 23.54 -5.80
C SER A 720 38.79 25.00 -5.47
N SER A 721 39.25 25.22 -4.24
CA SER A 721 40.18 26.32 -3.99
C SER A 721 41.48 26.02 -4.73
N SER A 722 41.87 26.92 -5.62
CA SER A 722 43.10 26.98 -6.41
C SER A 722 43.13 26.21 -7.75
N SER A 723 43.47 26.97 -8.79
CA SER A 723 43.82 26.59 -10.17
C SER A 723 42.72 26.02 -11.10
N SER A 724 42.30 26.88 -12.03
CA SER A 724 41.92 26.59 -13.42
C SER A 724 41.56 25.15 -13.78
N SER A 725 40.27 24.85 -13.90
CA SER A 725 39.79 23.94 -14.95
C SER A 725 38.29 24.03 -15.14
N SER A 726 37.85 24.09 -16.39
CA SER A 726 36.48 23.90 -16.84
C SER A 726 35.93 22.49 -16.54
N SER A 727 36.73 21.57 -15.99
CA SER A 727 36.40 20.17 -15.76
C SER A 727 35.59 19.92 -14.47
N SER A 728 35.81 20.66 -13.37
CA SER A 728 35.07 20.43 -12.11
C SER A 728 33.56 20.73 -12.23
N ASN A 729 33.22 21.76 -13.00
CA ASN A 729 31.82 22.08 -13.34
C ASN A 729 31.21 21.09 -14.34
N ALA A 730 32.02 20.51 -15.23
CA ALA A 730 31.57 19.48 -16.16
C ALA A 730 31.25 18.15 -15.44
N ASP A 731 32.02 17.81 -14.41
CA ASP A 731 31.81 16.63 -13.57
C ASP A 731 30.57 16.75 -12.69
N ALA A 732 30.34 17.92 -12.09
CA ALA A 732 29.11 18.22 -11.35
C ALA A 732 27.88 18.10 -12.27
N ASP A 733 27.97 18.64 -13.49
CA ASP A 733 26.89 18.57 -14.46
C ASP A 733 26.65 17.13 -14.96
N ALA A 734 27.71 16.38 -15.20
CA ALA A 734 27.61 14.98 -15.61
C ALA A 734 26.98 14.14 -14.49
N ALA A 735 27.40 14.34 -13.24
CA ALA A 735 26.84 13.68 -12.07
C ALA A 735 25.35 14.01 -11.88
N GLY A 736 24.96 15.28 -12.06
CA GLY A 736 23.57 15.70 -11.98
C GLY A 736 22.70 15.01 -13.04
N ARG A 737 23.16 14.97 -14.30
CA ARG A 737 22.45 14.27 -15.39
C ARG A 737 22.38 12.75 -15.19
N ALA A 738 23.46 12.14 -14.73
CA ALA A 738 23.49 10.71 -14.41
C ALA A 738 22.53 10.37 -13.26
N CYS A 739 22.53 11.18 -12.20
CA CYS A 739 21.60 11.05 -11.08
C CYS A 739 20.15 11.17 -11.55
N MET A 740 19.82 12.19 -12.34
CA MET A 740 18.47 12.37 -12.88
C MET A 740 18.04 11.19 -13.79
N THR A 741 18.95 10.69 -14.63
CA THR A 741 18.68 9.52 -15.47
C THR A 741 18.46 8.26 -14.63
N CYS A 742 19.25 8.07 -13.58
CA CYS A 742 19.10 6.98 -12.64
C CYS A 742 17.77 7.08 -11.88
N VAL A 743 17.44 8.24 -11.32
CA VAL A 743 16.20 8.52 -10.59
C VAL A 743 14.95 8.30 -11.44
N THR A 744 15.02 8.54 -12.76
CA THR A 744 13.89 8.28 -13.67
C THR A 744 13.70 6.81 -14.04
N LYS A 745 14.70 5.95 -13.84
CA LYS A 745 14.71 4.56 -14.36
C LYS A 745 14.97 3.49 -13.30
N ALA A 746 15.37 3.88 -12.09
CA ALA A 746 15.87 2.97 -11.07
C ALA A 746 15.51 3.45 -9.65
N ASP A 747 16.13 2.85 -8.63
CA ASP A 747 15.96 3.20 -7.22
C ASP A 747 16.47 4.62 -6.93
N VAL A 748 15.53 5.54 -6.72
CA VAL A 748 15.75 6.95 -6.41
C VAL A 748 16.77 7.13 -5.27
N TRP A 749 16.58 6.42 -4.17
CA TRP A 749 17.44 6.57 -3.00
C TRP A 749 18.82 5.98 -3.24
N GLY A 750 18.90 4.89 -3.98
CA GLY A 750 20.16 4.35 -4.47
C GLY A 750 20.93 5.34 -5.33
N CYS A 751 20.24 6.05 -6.22
CA CYS A 751 20.86 7.06 -7.07
C CYS A 751 21.41 8.25 -6.26
N HIS A 752 20.67 8.75 -5.27
CA HIS A 752 21.13 9.80 -4.37
C HIS A 752 22.31 9.32 -3.50
N TYR A 753 22.16 8.13 -2.91
CA TYR A 753 23.18 7.50 -2.07
C TYR A 753 24.51 7.33 -2.80
N CYS A 754 24.46 6.91 -4.08
CA CYS A 754 25.66 6.80 -4.92
C CYS A 754 26.44 8.11 -5.05
N ILE A 755 25.76 9.26 -5.13
CA ILE A 755 26.42 10.58 -5.15
C ILE A 755 27.04 10.88 -3.79
N ASP A 756 26.32 10.62 -2.71
CA ASP A 756 26.75 10.94 -1.35
C ASP A 756 27.94 10.11 -0.85
N VAL A 757 27.99 8.81 -1.14
CA VAL A 757 29.07 7.94 -0.66
C VAL A 757 30.37 8.10 -1.42
N THR A 758 30.31 8.63 -2.65
CA THR A 758 31.47 8.72 -3.53
C THR A 758 32.05 10.13 -3.60
N LYS A 759 31.32 11.17 -3.19
CA LYS A 759 31.73 12.58 -3.36
C LYS A 759 33.09 12.95 -2.77
N GLY A 760 33.59 12.19 -1.78
CA GLY A 760 34.90 12.41 -1.14
C GLY A 760 36.04 11.54 -1.66
N LEU A 761 35.82 10.70 -2.69
CA LEU A 761 36.85 9.80 -3.22
C LEU A 761 37.75 10.52 -4.24
N SER A 762 39.00 10.09 -4.37
CA SER A 762 39.97 10.70 -5.31
C SER A 762 39.57 10.55 -6.78
N ASP A 763 38.77 9.52 -7.12
CA ASP A 763 38.20 9.24 -8.44
C ASP A 763 36.67 9.24 -8.41
N ALA A 764 36.10 10.17 -7.62
CA ALA A 764 34.68 10.21 -7.32
C ALA A 764 33.76 10.22 -8.56
N SER A 765 34.17 10.79 -9.69
CA SER A 765 33.39 10.80 -10.95
C SER A 765 33.11 9.39 -11.47
N ASP A 766 34.16 8.58 -11.64
CA ASP A 766 34.07 7.21 -12.11
C ASP A 766 33.32 6.32 -11.11
N ALA A 767 33.52 6.57 -9.81
CA ALA A 767 32.83 5.86 -8.74
C ALA A 767 31.31 6.13 -8.74
N ARG A 768 30.88 7.39 -8.89
CA ARG A 768 29.47 7.78 -9.03
C ARG A 768 28.83 7.08 -10.22
N ASP A 769 29.51 7.12 -11.36
CA ASP A 769 29.00 6.59 -12.62
C ASP A 769 28.90 5.05 -12.58
N ALA A 770 29.89 4.37 -12.01
CA ALA A 770 29.81 2.92 -11.75
C ALA A 770 28.68 2.56 -10.78
N CYS A 771 28.51 3.31 -9.70
CA CYS A 771 27.47 3.08 -8.70
C CYS A 771 26.06 3.29 -9.29
N THR A 772 25.84 4.42 -9.96
CA THR A 772 24.54 4.73 -10.60
C THR A 772 24.20 3.72 -11.70
N ARG A 773 25.17 3.26 -12.50
CA ARG A 773 24.96 2.14 -13.43
C ARG A 773 24.62 0.83 -12.73
N CYS A 774 25.29 0.52 -11.62
CA CYS A 774 24.97 -0.66 -10.83
C CYS A 774 23.51 -0.62 -10.35
N VAL A 775 23.08 0.52 -9.80
CA VAL A 775 21.70 0.75 -9.36
C VAL A 775 20.72 0.61 -10.52
N MET A 776 21.03 1.21 -11.68
CA MET A 776 20.21 1.10 -12.89
C MET A 776 20.13 -0.32 -13.46
N SER A 777 21.15 -1.16 -13.23
CA SER A 777 21.16 -2.53 -13.73
C SER A 777 20.19 -3.45 -12.98
N GLY A 778 19.82 -3.10 -11.74
CA GLY A 778 18.99 -3.93 -10.86
C GLY A 778 19.60 -5.26 -10.43
N LYS A 779 20.86 -5.56 -10.84
CA LYS A 779 21.55 -6.82 -10.51
C LYS A 779 22.01 -6.91 -9.06
N MET A 780 22.18 -5.76 -8.42
CA MET A 780 22.60 -5.62 -7.03
C MET A 780 21.68 -4.58 -6.37
N THR A 781 21.48 -4.70 -5.06
CA THR A 781 20.75 -3.68 -4.28
C THR A 781 21.52 -2.36 -4.27
N SER A 782 20.84 -1.24 -4.09
CA SER A 782 21.48 0.07 -4.00
C SER A 782 22.51 0.18 -2.89
N TRP A 783 22.28 -0.49 -1.76
CA TRP A 783 23.26 -0.60 -0.69
C TRP A 783 24.51 -1.38 -1.14
N GLN A 784 24.34 -2.51 -1.82
CA GLN A 784 25.47 -3.27 -2.38
C GLN A 784 26.22 -2.47 -3.45
N CYS A 785 25.53 -1.68 -4.26
CA CYS A 785 26.15 -0.80 -5.24
C CYS A 785 26.97 0.30 -4.53
N GLY A 786 26.43 0.91 -3.47
CA GLY A 786 27.15 1.90 -2.67
C GLY A 786 28.32 1.32 -1.87
N ASP A 787 28.18 0.13 -1.29
CA ASP A 787 29.26 -0.61 -0.59
C ASP A 787 30.40 -0.99 -1.54
N CYS A 788 30.07 -1.40 -2.77
CA CYS A 788 31.09 -1.58 -3.80
C CYS A 788 31.67 -0.25 -4.26
N ALA A 789 30.91 0.85 -4.27
CA ALA A 789 31.41 2.17 -4.65
C ALA A 789 32.27 2.85 -3.58
N SER A 790 32.13 2.46 -2.31
CA SER A 790 32.85 3.04 -1.17
C SER A 790 34.19 2.37 -0.86
N ARG A 791 34.62 1.35 -1.64
CA ARG A 791 35.94 0.73 -1.43
C ARG A 791 37.05 1.72 -1.76
N ALA A 792 38.13 1.68 -0.97
CA ALA A 792 39.16 2.71 -0.93
C ALA A 792 39.98 2.85 -2.22
N ASN A 793 40.11 1.79 -3.04
CA ASN A 793 40.83 1.85 -4.31
C ASN A 793 39.97 1.40 -5.51
N PRO A 794 40.27 1.89 -6.74
CA PRO A 794 39.47 1.59 -7.93
C PRO A 794 39.41 0.10 -8.31
N VAL A 795 40.49 -0.63 -8.06
CA VAL A 795 40.61 -2.07 -8.41
C VAL A 795 39.68 -2.91 -7.56
N ASP A 796 39.61 -2.65 -6.26
CA ASP A 796 38.73 -3.34 -5.31
C ASP A 796 37.25 -3.06 -5.59
N ARG A 797 36.92 -1.82 -5.98
CA ARG A 797 35.55 -1.49 -6.42
C ARG A 797 35.18 -2.27 -7.67
N ALA A 798 36.04 -2.27 -8.69
CA ALA A 798 35.81 -3.02 -9.92
C ALA A 798 35.67 -4.53 -9.66
N ASN A 799 36.49 -5.09 -8.77
CA ASN A 799 36.41 -6.49 -8.36
C ASN A 799 35.12 -6.78 -7.57
N CYS A 800 34.68 -5.87 -6.70
CA CYS A 800 33.41 -5.99 -5.95
C CYS A 800 32.20 -5.99 -6.91
N PHE A 801 32.16 -5.07 -7.87
CA PHE A 801 31.10 -5.04 -8.89
C PHE A 801 31.11 -6.28 -9.78
N LYS A 802 32.28 -6.83 -10.10
CA LYS A 802 32.41 -8.08 -10.88
C LYS A 802 31.98 -9.31 -10.08
N SER A 803 32.43 -9.45 -8.84
CA SER A 803 32.17 -10.65 -8.01
C SER A 803 30.71 -10.75 -7.57
N ARG A 804 30.04 -9.62 -7.40
CA ARG A 804 28.62 -9.57 -7.02
C ARG A 804 27.67 -9.42 -8.22
N GLY A 805 28.16 -8.96 -9.37
CA GLY A 805 27.40 -8.78 -10.61
C GLY A 805 27.32 -10.03 -11.51
N GLY A 806 28.11 -11.06 -11.18
CA GLY A 806 28.04 -12.39 -11.80
C GLY A 806 27.83 -13.46 -10.74
N VAL A 807 26.91 -14.39 -11.02
CA VAL A 807 26.68 -15.70 -10.35
C VAL A 807 25.36 -15.84 -9.57
N ARG A 808 24.64 -16.87 -10.03
CA ARG A 808 23.47 -17.58 -9.52
C ARG A 808 23.64 -18.09 -8.07
N ARG A 809 22.52 -18.36 -7.40
CA ARG A 809 22.28 -19.49 -6.44
C ARG A 809 23.53 -20.27 -6.01
N ILE A 810 23.91 -20.14 -4.73
CA ILE A 810 24.57 -21.17 -3.90
C ILE A 810 24.05 -20.90 -2.46
N LEU A 811 22.94 -21.51 -2.03
CA LEU A 811 22.86 -22.72 -1.18
C LEU A 811 23.95 -22.83 -0.10
N MET A 812 23.48 -22.91 1.15
CA MET A 812 24.09 -23.40 2.39
C MET A 812 25.57 -23.83 2.34
N ASP A 813 26.37 -23.32 3.27
CA ASP A 813 27.13 -24.22 4.15
C ASP A 813 27.47 -23.59 5.51
N ASN A 814 27.43 -24.44 6.52
CA ASN A 814 27.79 -24.19 7.91
C ASN A 814 29.30 -24.05 8.10
N GLY A 815 29.74 -23.36 9.16
CA GLY A 815 30.99 -23.71 9.85
C GLY A 815 31.88 -22.55 10.30
N ALA A 816 31.99 -22.42 11.64
CA ALA A 816 33.16 -22.04 12.42
C ALA A 816 34.05 -20.86 11.97
N HIS A 817 34.02 -19.76 12.73
CA HIS A 817 35.01 -19.45 13.77
C HIS A 817 34.53 -18.31 14.68
#